data_AF-A0A838RYZ1-F1
#
_entry.id   AF-A0A838RYZ1-F1
#
_cell.length_a   1.000
_cell.length_b   1.000
_cell.length_c   1.000
_cell.angle_alpha   90.00
_cell.angle_beta   90.00
_cell.angle_gamma   90.00
#
_symmetry.space_group_name_H-M   'P 1'
#
loop_
_entity.id
_entity.type
_entity.pdbx_description
1 polymer ?
#
loop_
_entity_poly.entity_id
_entity_poly.type
_entity_poly.pdbx_seq_one_letter_code
_entity_poly.pdbx_strand_id
1 'polypeptide(L)'
;AAVTLNLSNSPLFLGGNVEPNIVFNLDDSGSMQFEYLPGEGFHNVSTFMFPRPSAPYGGGTYTNYVPNFFDKNLHNFYMRSAHNNAAFYNPDVTYLPWSNSDGSEMPNANPAAAYYNPRITGQGTLNLTAQQTQIAVWFGYCGPSSGGACPNTGVYAASNINDAFCQAANELQYPGGDCTQSHTYWPITYYNYTGGPVTERGSYARVQITTSTPAEATFAYTDPVTGLPVTRTRDQEIQNFANWFQYHRSRILTACAGIGRAFAEQGPGMRVGFAAINQGSKSIDGQTSPGAMVKGARAFSGADRDAFFTELYDHVIPAAGTPLRRAVDNVGKYFERADNSGPWSATPGAGSTAAHLECRQSYQVLMTDGYWNGNPAPTSDARKNVDNTTTTTITNSPLTPSKSYKYVPAAPYKDKWGNPTPDDGTLADVAMYYWGRDLRTSIVNDVVTNPLDPTFWQHLTTFTVGLGVSGTLDPATDFPALINGTKQWPNPEPSGAGSQDAEKIDDLWHAAVNGHEQFFSASDPTTFTQSLSDSISAIKDRNGSAASVALNSGSVVSNTKLYQARFDSGDWSGQLVAYAVNDGSGVEPTYGCTSDDPIGKVCPDQVWDAGEVIDTLDWNAGRKIVTYKPSTRDGVAFRWPANPSSPSATELDSTQVTALNDNPATGPVDNDSKGQSRVEYLRGRIVTEFRNRSSVLGDIVYSAPAFVGAPSFVYPKTWGAGASETSYASFRAANVSRTPMLYVGANDGMLHAFDASNGANGGKERFAYVPSSVYPNLSKLTNRSYSHQYFVDGSPTAVDAFVNGAWKTVLVGGLRAGGRGIYALDVTQPVTSSTAESSVADRVLWEYNHTDAQGADLGFTFGEINIVRMQNGK
;
A
#
# COMPACT_ATOMS: atom_id res chain seq x y z
N ALA A 1 -27.15 10.75 -37.05
CA ALA A 1 -26.77 9.94 -35.88
C ALA A 1 -25.49 10.54 -35.33
N ALA A 2 -25.50 11.04 -34.09
CA ALA A 2 -24.27 11.49 -33.45
C ALA A 2 -23.37 10.27 -33.29
N VAL A 3 -22.19 10.29 -33.91
CA VAL A 3 -21.16 9.27 -33.70
C VAL A 3 -20.80 9.32 -32.23
N THR A 4 -21.05 8.25 -31.49
CA THR A 4 -20.58 8.08 -30.11
C THR A 4 -19.06 8.06 -30.16
N LEU A 5 -18.44 9.21 -29.85
CA LEU A 5 -17.01 9.32 -29.71
C LEU A 5 -16.61 8.48 -28.48
N ASN A 6 -16.00 7.32 -28.70
CA ASN A 6 -15.55 6.44 -27.63
C ASN A 6 -14.18 6.93 -27.15
N LEU A 7 -14.18 7.93 -26.26
CA LEU A 7 -12.97 8.47 -25.65
C LEU A 7 -12.52 7.52 -24.53
N SER A 8 -11.21 7.25 -24.46
CA SER A 8 -10.63 6.47 -23.37
C SER A 8 -10.90 7.18 -22.04
N ASN A 9 -11.37 6.43 -21.03
CA ASN A 9 -11.44 6.91 -19.66
C ASN A 9 -10.11 6.73 -18.91
N SER A 10 -9.08 6.18 -19.53
CA SER A 10 -7.72 6.16 -18.99
C SER A 10 -6.88 7.22 -19.69
N PRO A 11 -6.07 8.01 -18.96
CA PRO A 11 -5.15 8.98 -19.57
C PRO A 11 -4.27 8.32 -20.60
N LEU A 12 -4.07 8.98 -21.73
CA LEU A 12 -3.37 8.37 -22.87
C LEU A 12 -1.92 7.99 -22.52
N PHE A 13 -1.30 8.73 -21.60
CA PHE A 13 0.03 8.40 -21.06
C PHE A 13 -0.01 7.20 -20.10
N LEU A 14 -1.13 6.95 -19.41
CA LEU A 14 -1.35 5.68 -18.70
C LEU A 14 -1.69 4.53 -19.65
N GLY A 15 -2.33 4.84 -20.79
CA GLY A 15 -2.53 3.89 -21.91
C GLY A 15 -1.23 3.48 -22.60
N GLY A 16 -0.10 4.12 -22.26
CA GLY A 16 1.26 3.72 -22.64
C GLY A 16 2.03 2.97 -21.55
N ASN A 17 1.48 2.79 -20.34
CA ASN A 17 2.22 2.17 -19.25
C ASN A 17 2.22 0.65 -19.37
N VAL A 18 3.43 0.12 -19.43
CA VAL A 18 3.69 -1.31 -19.48
C VAL A 18 3.47 -1.88 -18.09
N GLU A 19 2.52 -2.81 -17.91
CA GLU A 19 2.26 -3.40 -16.59
C GLU A 19 3.58 -3.94 -15.97
N PRO A 20 3.88 -3.61 -14.71
CA PRO A 20 5.12 -4.04 -14.07
C PRO A 20 5.13 -5.55 -13.87
N ASN A 21 6.32 -6.13 -13.84
CA ASN A 21 6.51 -7.51 -13.40
C ASN A 21 6.78 -7.54 -11.90
N ILE A 22 6.12 -8.43 -11.18
CA ILE A 22 6.32 -8.69 -9.75
C ILE A 22 6.56 -10.19 -9.60
N VAL A 23 7.67 -10.60 -9.00
CA VAL A 23 7.90 -11.99 -8.59
C VAL A 23 7.79 -12.07 -7.08
N PHE A 24 6.76 -12.76 -6.59
CA PHE A 24 6.67 -13.07 -5.17
C PHE A 24 7.54 -14.29 -4.86
N ASN A 25 8.49 -14.16 -3.93
CA ASN A 25 9.44 -15.19 -3.55
C ASN A 25 9.13 -15.67 -2.12
N LEU A 26 8.45 -16.82 -2.04
CA LEU A 26 7.98 -17.43 -0.80
C LEU A 26 9.13 -18.11 -0.05
N ASP A 27 9.15 -17.92 1.26
CA ASP A 27 9.94 -18.76 2.16
C ASP A 27 9.31 -20.16 2.28
N ASP A 28 10.00 -21.17 1.78
CA ASP A 28 9.65 -22.58 1.93
C ASP A 28 10.72 -23.35 2.73
N SER A 29 11.47 -22.65 3.59
CA SER A 29 12.39 -23.26 4.54
C SER A 29 11.63 -24.08 5.59
N GLY A 30 12.35 -24.98 6.27
CA GLY A 30 11.74 -25.86 7.26
C GLY A 30 11.18 -25.14 8.49
N SER A 31 11.69 -23.96 8.84
CA SER A 31 11.16 -23.12 9.94
C SER A 31 9.72 -22.70 9.70
N MET A 32 9.30 -22.60 8.44
CA MET A 32 7.92 -22.25 8.08
C MET A 32 6.89 -23.29 8.56
N GLN A 33 7.32 -24.51 8.92
CA GLN A 33 6.44 -25.52 9.52
C GLN A 33 6.12 -25.25 10.99
N PHE A 34 6.84 -24.33 11.64
CA PHE A 34 6.83 -24.17 13.09
C PHE A 34 5.52 -23.51 13.56
N GLU A 35 5.03 -23.95 14.73
CA GLU A 35 3.83 -23.41 15.39
C GLU A 35 4.21 -22.42 16.52
N TYR A 36 5.38 -21.78 16.39
CA TYR A 36 5.86 -20.75 17.32
C TYR A 36 6.57 -19.58 16.63
N LEU A 37 6.43 -18.37 17.20
CA LEU A 37 7.03 -17.12 16.73
C LEU A 37 7.20 -16.12 17.90
N PRO A 38 8.33 -15.42 18.09
CA PRO A 38 9.53 -15.40 17.25
C PRO A 38 10.37 -16.69 17.33
N GLY A 39 11.32 -16.86 16.41
CA GLY A 39 12.22 -18.01 16.41
C GLY A 39 13.31 -17.97 17.49
N GLU A 40 13.68 -16.78 17.93
CA GLU A 40 14.80 -16.50 18.82
C GLU A 40 14.54 -17.05 20.24
N GLY A 41 15.44 -17.91 20.73
CA GLY A 41 15.38 -18.40 22.12
C GLY A 41 14.51 -19.66 22.35
N PHE A 42 14.01 -20.32 21.30
CA PHE A 42 13.25 -21.57 21.37
C PHE A 42 13.95 -22.76 20.69
N HIS A 43 15.27 -22.69 20.55
CA HIS A 43 16.02 -23.67 19.77
C HIS A 43 16.01 -25.04 20.45
N ASN A 44 15.64 -26.08 19.69
CA ASN A 44 15.66 -27.51 20.06
C ASN A 44 14.56 -28.01 21.02
N VAL A 45 13.54 -27.19 21.31
CA VAL A 45 12.55 -27.54 22.34
C VAL A 45 11.27 -28.15 21.73
N SER A 46 10.66 -27.47 20.75
CA SER A 46 9.47 -27.96 20.03
C SER A 46 9.27 -27.27 18.70
N THR A 47 8.84 -28.01 17.69
CA THR A 47 8.37 -27.47 16.41
C THR A 47 6.86 -27.27 16.37
N PHE A 48 6.11 -28.10 17.09
CA PHE A 48 4.64 -28.21 16.96
C PHE A 48 3.97 -28.08 18.33
N MET A 49 2.89 -27.30 18.40
CA MET A 49 2.06 -27.16 19.59
C MET A 49 0.96 -28.24 19.67
N PHE A 50 0.74 -28.98 18.59
CA PHE A 50 -0.14 -30.15 18.56
C PHE A 50 0.57 -31.35 17.94
N PRO A 51 0.19 -32.59 18.31
CA PRO A 51 0.63 -33.77 17.57
C PRO A 51 0.24 -33.63 16.10
N ARG A 52 1.21 -33.85 15.21
CA ARG A 52 1.04 -33.67 13.76
C ARG A 52 0.94 -35.00 13.01
N PRO A 53 0.20 -35.07 11.88
CA PRO A 53 0.24 -36.21 10.97
C PRO A 53 1.56 -36.23 10.16
N SER A 54 1.81 -37.25 9.36
CA SER A 54 2.96 -37.22 8.41
C SER A 54 2.77 -36.12 7.37
N ALA A 55 3.81 -35.33 7.05
CA ALA A 55 3.79 -34.38 5.94
C ALA A 55 2.55 -33.45 5.86
N PRO A 56 2.17 -32.71 6.94
CA PRO A 56 1.02 -31.81 6.93
C PRO A 56 1.16 -30.65 5.91
N TYR A 57 2.38 -30.42 5.40
CA TYR A 57 2.70 -29.40 4.39
C TYR A 57 3.29 -30.02 3.10
N GLY A 58 2.98 -31.29 2.83
CA GLY A 58 3.38 -32.01 1.60
C GLY A 58 4.83 -32.49 1.55
N GLY A 59 5.73 -31.91 2.34
CA GLY A 59 7.17 -32.21 2.35
C GLY A 59 7.64 -33.03 3.55
N GLY A 60 8.97 -33.20 3.64
CA GLY A 60 9.61 -33.78 4.83
C GLY A 60 9.34 -32.94 6.08
N THR A 61 9.15 -33.59 7.22
CA THR A 61 8.71 -32.94 8.47
C THR A 61 9.67 -33.16 9.61
N TYR A 62 9.75 -32.16 10.49
CA TYR A 62 10.45 -32.28 11.76
C TYR A 62 9.83 -33.34 12.68
N THR A 63 10.63 -33.78 13.65
CA THR A 63 10.20 -34.72 14.69
C THR A 63 8.98 -34.16 15.43
N ASN A 64 8.02 -35.04 15.77
CA ASN A 64 6.77 -34.69 16.42
C ASN A 64 6.96 -34.37 17.92
N TYR A 65 7.78 -33.38 18.26
CA TYR A 65 8.03 -32.90 19.62
C TYR A 65 6.97 -31.88 20.04
N VAL A 66 6.20 -32.18 21.08
CA VAL A 66 5.06 -31.37 21.54
C VAL A 66 5.15 -31.13 23.05
N PRO A 67 5.00 -29.88 23.53
CA PRO A 67 4.90 -29.62 24.96
C PRO A 67 3.64 -30.29 25.49
N ASN A 68 3.77 -31.13 26.51
CA ASN A 68 2.63 -31.78 27.13
C ASN A 68 1.65 -30.73 27.68
N PHE A 69 0.37 -31.10 27.83
CA PHE A 69 -0.69 -30.20 28.31
C PHE A 69 -0.75 -30.12 29.85
N PHE A 70 0.32 -30.49 30.56
CA PHE A 70 0.37 -30.35 32.00
C PHE A 70 0.38 -28.87 32.38
N ASP A 71 -0.50 -28.46 33.29
CA ASP A 71 -0.70 -27.03 33.59
C ASP A 71 0.55 -26.35 34.17
N LYS A 72 1.43 -27.11 34.84
CA LYS A 72 2.67 -26.58 35.42
C LYS A 72 3.87 -26.68 34.48
N ASN A 73 3.70 -27.25 33.29
CA ASN A 73 4.77 -27.33 32.31
C ASN A 73 5.10 -25.93 31.77
N LEU A 74 6.35 -25.48 31.95
CA LEU A 74 6.85 -24.18 31.48
C LEU A 74 6.48 -23.93 30.03
N HIS A 75 6.81 -24.87 29.15
CA HIS A 75 6.61 -24.74 27.71
C HIS A 75 5.13 -24.73 27.33
N ASN A 76 4.27 -25.37 28.12
CA ASN A 76 2.83 -25.36 27.88
C ASN A 76 2.25 -23.96 28.07
N PHE A 77 2.39 -23.37 29.26
CA PHE A 77 1.79 -22.06 29.52
C PHE A 77 2.53 -20.92 28.80
N TYR A 78 3.84 -21.07 28.60
CA TYR A 78 4.64 -20.07 27.92
C TYR A 78 4.35 -20.04 26.41
N MET A 79 4.41 -21.18 25.72
CA MET A 79 4.28 -21.25 24.25
C MET A 79 2.82 -21.27 23.77
N ARG A 80 1.85 -21.59 24.64
CA ARG A 80 0.40 -21.48 24.34
C ARG A 80 -0.21 -20.17 24.81
N SER A 81 0.61 -19.12 24.90
CA SER A 81 0.22 -17.75 25.19
C SER A 81 0.61 -16.85 24.03
N ALA A 82 -0.33 -16.09 23.48
CA ALA A 82 -0.08 -15.10 22.42
C ALA A 82 0.91 -13.99 22.85
N HIS A 83 1.12 -13.81 24.15
CA HIS A 83 2.11 -12.85 24.67
C HIS A 83 3.55 -13.26 24.35
N ASN A 84 3.88 -14.55 24.38
CA ASN A 84 5.24 -15.03 24.11
C ASN A 84 5.37 -15.79 22.79
N ASN A 85 4.25 -16.26 22.24
CA ASN A 85 4.18 -16.94 20.97
C ASN A 85 3.13 -16.28 20.07
N ALA A 86 3.56 -15.34 19.23
CA ALA A 86 2.70 -14.60 18.33
C ALA A 86 2.03 -15.48 17.25
N ALA A 87 2.57 -16.67 16.97
CA ALA A 87 1.92 -17.65 16.08
C ALA A 87 0.81 -18.44 16.78
N PHE A 88 0.81 -18.50 18.12
CA PHE A 88 -0.25 -19.18 18.86
C PHE A 88 -1.54 -18.37 18.85
N TYR A 89 -2.65 -19.04 19.16
CA TYR A 89 -3.96 -18.44 19.22
C TYR A 89 -3.99 -17.21 20.15
N ASN A 90 -4.32 -16.05 19.58
CA ASN A 90 -4.61 -14.84 20.32
C ASN A 90 -6.13 -14.66 20.41
N PRO A 91 -6.75 -14.76 21.61
CA PRO A 91 -8.18 -14.54 21.76
C PRO A 91 -8.62 -13.12 21.38
N ASP A 92 -7.71 -12.15 21.34
CA ASP A 92 -8.04 -10.77 20.98
C ASP A 92 -8.20 -10.60 19.45
N VAL A 93 -7.77 -11.58 18.65
CA VAL A 93 -7.80 -11.53 17.18
C VAL A 93 -8.99 -12.35 16.65
N THR A 94 -9.67 -11.82 15.64
CA THR A 94 -10.66 -12.60 14.86
C THR A 94 -9.98 -13.21 13.64
N TYR A 95 -9.90 -14.54 13.59
CA TYR A 95 -9.22 -15.27 12.54
C TYR A 95 -10.18 -15.60 11.39
N LEU A 96 -9.89 -15.03 10.23
CA LEU A 96 -10.64 -15.25 8.98
C LEU A 96 -10.04 -16.45 8.21
N PRO A 97 -10.87 -17.23 7.48
CA PRO A 97 -10.37 -18.20 6.51
C PRO A 97 -9.52 -17.54 5.42
N TRP A 98 -8.71 -18.33 4.70
CA TRP A 98 -7.93 -17.82 3.55
C TRP A 98 -8.82 -17.24 2.45
N SER A 99 -8.33 -16.23 1.74
CA SER A 99 -9.00 -15.63 0.59
C SER A 99 -8.89 -16.51 -0.65
N ASN A 100 -9.96 -16.60 -1.43
CA ASN A 100 -9.92 -17.11 -2.79
C ASN A 100 -9.44 -16.04 -3.76
N SER A 101 -9.12 -16.44 -4.99
CA SER A 101 -8.66 -15.54 -6.03
C SER A 101 -9.67 -14.44 -6.37
N ASP A 102 -10.97 -14.67 -6.20
CA ASP A 102 -12.04 -13.69 -6.45
C ASP A 102 -12.28 -12.71 -5.28
N GLY A 103 -11.52 -12.81 -4.19
CA GLY A 103 -11.68 -11.99 -2.99
C GLY A 103 -12.70 -12.52 -1.98
N SER A 104 -13.42 -13.61 -2.29
CA SER A 104 -14.24 -14.31 -1.29
C SER A 104 -13.39 -15.06 -0.28
N GLU A 105 -13.92 -15.37 0.90
CA GLU A 105 -13.23 -16.21 1.88
C GLU A 105 -13.55 -17.70 1.68
N MET A 106 -12.60 -18.57 1.99
CA MET A 106 -12.85 -20.01 2.11
C MET A 106 -13.87 -20.29 3.24
N PRO A 107 -14.54 -21.47 3.24
CA PRO A 107 -15.47 -21.81 4.31
C PRO A 107 -14.81 -21.86 5.69
N ASN A 108 -15.57 -21.50 6.73
CA ASN A 108 -15.15 -21.68 8.12
C ASN A 108 -14.70 -23.12 8.41
N ALA A 109 -13.69 -23.28 9.26
CA ALA A 109 -13.21 -24.58 9.69
C ALA A 109 -14.31 -25.31 10.49
N ASN A 110 -14.46 -26.62 10.28
CA ASN A 110 -15.38 -27.43 11.09
C ASN A 110 -14.72 -27.73 12.46
N PRO A 111 -15.22 -27.22 13.60
CA PRO A 111 -14.56 -27.44 14.89
C PRO A 111 -14.47 -28.92 15.31
N ALA A 112 -15.36 -29.78 14.81
CA ALA A 112 -15.34 -31.21 15.09
C ALA A 112 -14.38 -32.00 14.18
N ALA A 113 -13.85 -31.36 13.12
CA ALA A 113 -12.98 -31.98 12.13
C ALA A 113 -12.14 -30.90 11.41
N ALA A 114 -11.35 -30.13 12.17
CA ALA A 114 -10.52 -29.07 11.60
C ALA A 114 -9.31 -29.68 10.88
N TYR A 115 -9.07 -29.31 9.63
CA TYR A 115 -7.95 -29.83 8.85
C TYR A 115 -6.62 -29.33 9.41
N TYR A 116 -5.60 -30.19 9.38
CA TYR A 116 -4.20 -29.75 9.58
C TYR A 116 -3.72 -28.88 8.40
N ASN A 117 -4.24 -29.10 7.19
CA ASN A 117 -4.01 -28.18 6.08
C ASN A 117 -5.24 -28.24 5.16
N PRO A 118 -5.94 -27.11 4.93
CA PRO A 118 -7.18 -27.09 4.15
C PRO A 118 -6.97 -27.49 2.67
N ARG A 119 -5.75 -27.46 2.16
CA ARG A 119 -5.39 -27.85 0.78
C ARG A 119 -4.85 -29.27 0.66
N ILE A 120 -4.47 -29.87 1.78
CA ILE A 120 -3.98 -31.26 1.84
C ILE A 120 -4.88 -32.06 2.78
N THR A 121 -6.17 -32.12 2.46
CA THR A 121 -7.22 -32.72 3.31
C THR A 121 -6.98 -34.20 3.62
N GLY A 122 -6.23 -34.91 2.77
CA GLY A 122 -5.81 -36.30 2.98
C GLY A 122 -4.92 -36.53 4.20
N GLN A 123 -4.31 -35.49 4.78
CA GLN A 123 -3.51 -35.60 6.02
C GLN A 123 -4.36 -35.69 7.29
N GLY A 124 -5.69 -35.58 7.16
CA GLY A 124 -6.63 -35.76 8.25
C GLY A 124 -6.99 -34.48 8.99
N THR A 125 -7.74 -34.67 10.07
CA THR A 125 -8.39 -33.60 10.85
C THR A 125 -8.21 -33.83 12.35
N LEU A 126 -8.29 -32.76 13.13
CA LEU A 126 -8.37 -32.80 14.59
C LEU A 126 -9.76 -32.37 15.06
N ASN A 127 -10.37 -33.13 15.97
CA ASN A 127 -11.60 -32.71 16.63
C ASN A 127 -11.26 -31.81 17.83
N LEU A 128 -11.50 -30.51 17.69
CA LEU A 128 -11.15 -29.50 18.69
C LEU A 128 -12.13 -29.45 19.87
N THR A 129 -13.33 -30.01 19.68
CA THR A 129 -14.42 -29.97 20.66
C THR A 129 -14.47 -31.17 21.61
N ALA A 130 -13.60 -32.16 21.39
CA ALA A 130 -13.52 -33.39 22.18
C ALA A 130 -12.11 -33.62 22.72
N GLN A 131 -12.02 -34.35 23.84
CA GLN A 131 -10.73 -34.77 24.39
C GLN A 131 -10.03 -35.69 23.39
N GLN A 132 -8.76 -35.42 23.10
CA GLN A 132 -7.95 -36.15 22.14
C GLN A 132 -6.95 -37.06 22.85
N THR A 133 -6.67 -38.22 22.26
CA THR A 133 -5.60 -39.13 22.69
C THR A 133 -4.70 -39.40 21.49
N GLN A 134 -3.46 -38.90 21.52
CA GLN A 134 -2.54 -39.00 20.38
C GLN A 134 -1.11 -39.31 20.81
N ILE A 135 -0.36 -39.92 19.90
CA ILE A 135 1.06 -40.24 20.06
C ILE A 135 1.88 -39.06 19.53
N ALA A 136 2.82 -38.61 20.35
CA ALA A 136 3.85 -37.64 20.00
C ALA A 136 5.07 -37.92 20.89
N VAL A 137 6.16 -37.17 20.68
CA VAL A 137 7.22 -37.10 21.68
C VAL A 137 6.88 -35.95 22.62
N TRP A 138 6.24 -36.30 23.73
CA TRP A 138 5.71 -35.38 24.72
C TRP A 138 6.81 -35.00 25.70
N PHE A 139 7.17 -33.71 25.75
CA PHE A 139 8.15 -33.23 26.73
C PHE A 139 7.50 -32.27 27.73
N GLY A 140 8.12 -32.13 28.90
CA GLY A 140 7.67 -31.19 29.91
C GLY A 140 8.76 -30.83 30.90
N TYR A 141 8.59 -29.67 31.55
CA TYR A 141 9.48 -29.18 32.60
C TYR A 141 8.72 -28.40 33.66
N CYS A 142 9.07 -28.62 34.94
CA CYS A 142 8.52 -27.88 36.07
C CYS A 142 9.65 -27.02 36.69
N GLY A 143 9.52 -25.68 36.62
CA GLY A 143 10.56 -24.75 37.10
C GLY A 143 10.84 -24.77 38.61
N PRO A 144 12.00 -24.23 39.05
CA PRO A 144 12.51 -24.36 40.41
C PRO A 144 11.76 -23.56 41.49
N SER A 145 10.85 -22.64 41.10
CA SER A 145 10.10 -21.78 42.03
C SER A 145 8.61 -22.10 42.13
N SER A 146 8.13 -23.18 41.50
CA SER A 146 6.75 -23.61 41.70
C SER A 146 6.59 -24.08 43.16
N GLY A 147 5.94 -23.26 43.99
CA GLY A 147 5.73 -23.44 45.44
C GLY A 147 4.89 -24.66 45.86
N GLY A 148 5.04 -25.79 45.17
CA GLY A 148 4.60 -27.11 45.56
C GLY A 148 5.46 -28.13 44.84
N ALA A 149 6.23 -28.90 45.61
CA ALA A 149 7.22 -29.88 45.17
C ALA A 149 6.89 -30.56 43.83
N CYS A 150 7.84 -30.51 42.88
CA CYS A 150 7.99 -31.58 41.90
C CYS A 150 8.19 -32.88 42.68
N PRO A 151 7.46 -33.97 42.39
CA PRO A 151 7.62 -35.20 43.14
C PRO A 151 9.08 -35.67 43.05
N ASN A 152 9.65 -35.88 44.24
CA ASN A 152 11.02 -36.33 44.51
C ASN A 152 11.56 -37.37 43.53
N THR A 153 12.44 -36.98 42.62
CA THR A 153 13.58 -37.79 42.16
C THR A 153 14.62 -36.81 41.63
N GLY A 154 15.85 -36.83 42.14
CA GLY A 154 16.90 -35.82 41.88
C GLY A 154 17.29 -35.66 40.41
N VAL A 155 16.47 -34.96 39.63
CA VAL A 155 16.67 -34.66 38.22
C VAL A 155 17.05 -33.20 38.06
N TYR A 156 18.09 -32.98 37.26
CA TYR A 156 18.86 -31.77 37.05
C TYR A 156 18.02 -30.49 36.94
N ALA A 157 18.39 -29.50 37.75
CA ALA A 157 17.92 -28.12 37.62
C ALA A 157 18.43 -27.54 36.30
N ALA A 158 17.57 -27.52 35.29
CA ALA A 158 17.71 -26.69 34.11
C ALA A 158 17.61 -25.20 34.49
N SER A 159 18.39 -24.34 33.82
CA SER A 159 18.56 -22.93 34.18
C SER A 159 17.79 -21.95 33.28
N ASN A 160 17.13 -22.41 32.20
CA ASN A 160 16.37 -21.54 31.29
C ASN A 160 15.35 -22.30 30.38
N ILE A 161 14.59 -21.55 29.55
CA ILE A 161 13.53 -22.03 28.64
C ILE A 161 13.98 -23.01 27.55
N ASN A 162 15.29 -23.12 27.28
CA ASN A 162 15.83 -24.00 26.24
C ASN A 162 15.97 -25.47 26.69
N ASP A 163 15.73 -25.77 27.96
CA ASP A 163 15.86 -27.13 28.49
C ASP A 163 14.54 -27.90 28.38
N ALA A 164 14.49 -28.92 27.50
CA ALA A 164 13.39 -29.89 27.42
C ALA A 164 13.89 -31.31 27.70
N PHE A 165 13.16 -32.04 28.55
CA PHE A 165 13.46 -33.43 28.86
C PHE A 165 12.28 -34.34 28.50
N CYS A 166 12.58 -35.37 27.71
CA CYS A 166 11.80 -36.61 27.72
C CYS A 166 12.15 -37.35 29.02
N GLN A 167 11.34 -37.22 30.07
CA GLN A 167 11.50 -38.07 31.25
C GLN A 167 10.74 -39.38 31.04
N ALA A 168 11.45 -40.49 31.17
CA ALA A 168 10.85 -41.80 31.42
C ALA A 168 10.34 -41.83 32.87
N ALA A 169 9.04 -42.01 33.03
CA ALA A 169 8.34 -42.48 34.24
C ALA A 169 8.67 -41.73 35.57
N ASN A 170 7.87 -40.71 35.93
CA ASN A 170 7.42 -40.42 37.32
C ASN A 170 6.63 -39.09 37.51
N GLU A 171 5.96 -38.54 36.49
CA GLU A 171 5.03 -37.43 36.68
C GLU A 171 3.67 -37.92 37.23
N LEU A 172 3.16 -37.29 38.31
CA LEU A 172 1.90 -37.66 38.99
C LEU A 172 0.65 -37.62 38.11
N GLN A 173 0.69 -36.92 36.96
CA GLN A 173 -0.43 -36.90 36.00
C GLN A 173 -0.36 -38.02 34.95
N TYR A 174 0.82 -38.63 34.76
CA TYR A 174 1.05 -39.75 33.84
C TYR A 174 1.93 -40.82 34.50
N PRO A 175 1.39 -41.62 35.45
CA PRO A 175 2.19 -42.60 36.17
C PRO A 175 2.70 -43.70 35.21
N GLY A 176 4.00 -43.71 34.94
CA GLY A 176 4.71 -44.85 34.31
C GLY A 176 5.03 -44.79 32.80
N GLY A 177 4.86 -43.67 32.09
CA GLY A 177 4.96 -43.64 30.62
C GLY A 177 6.30 -43.19 30.04
N ASP A 178 6.75 -43.87 29.00
CA ASP A 178 7.70 -43.39 28.00
C ASP A 178 7.12 -42.15 27.30
N CYS A 179 7.91 -41.09 27.12
CA CYS A 179 7.49 -39.82 26.50
C CYS A 179 7.01 -39.95 25.05
N THR A 180 7.19 -41.13 24.45
CA THR A 180 6.72 -41.48 23.10
C THR A 180 5.36 -42.18 23.07
N GLN A 181 4.68 -42.31 24.23
CA GLN A 181 3.36 -42.94 24.32
C GLN A 181 2.20 -41.97 23.99
N SER A 182 0.98 -42.51 23.96
CA SER A 182 -0.23 -41.71 23.77
C SER A 182 -0.56 -40.90 25.03
N HIS A 183 -0.74 -39.59 24.89
CA HIS A 183 -1.26 -38.74 25.96
C HIS A 183 -2.61 -38.14 25.59
N THR A 184 -3.39 -37.85 26.63
CA THR A 184 -4.73 -37.29 26.49
C THR A 184 -4.72 -35.79 26.81
N TYR A 185 -5.38 -34.98 25.98
CA TYR A 185 -5.40 -33.53 26.12
C TYR A 185 -6.68 -32.89 25.56
N TRP A 186 -6.94 -31.64 25.96
CA TRP A 186 -8.01 -30.81 25.38
C TRP A 186 -7.40 -29.80 24.41
N PRO A 187 -7.74 -29.85 23.10
CA PRO A 187 -7.09 -29.02 22.09
C PRO A 187 -7.22 -27.52 22.34
N ILE A 188 -8.41 -27.06 22.74
CA ILE A 188 -8.66 -25.65 23.06
C ILE A 188 -8.16 -25.38 24.49
N THR A 189 -6.85 -25.22 24.62
CA THR A 189 -6.16 -24.79 25.84
C THR A 189 -5.19 -23.67 25.47
N TYR A 190 -5.36 -22.50 26.06
CA TYR A 190 -4.48 -21.34 25.89
C TYR A 190 -4.32 -20.57 27.20
N TYR A 191 -3.35 -19.66 27.24
CA TYR A 191 -2.94 -18.97 28.45
C TYR A 191 -2.91 -17.47 28.22
N ASN A 192 -3.72 -16.72 28.96
CA ASN A 192 -3.70 -15.27 28.94
C ASN A 192 -2.69 -14.77 29.95
N TYR A 193 -1.70 -13.99 29.51
CA TYR A 193 -0.73 -13.39 30.42
C TYR A 193 -1.39 -12.29 31.27
N THR A 194 -1.21 -12.37 32.59
CA THR A 194 -1.85 -11.47 33.57
C THR A 194 -0.86 -10.59 34.33
N GLY A 195 0.43 -10.61 33.93
CA GLY A 195 1.51 -9.88 34.59
C GLY A 195 2.38 -10.75 35.49
N GLY A 196 3.65 -10.36 35.71
CA GLY A 196 4.66 -11.10 36.47
C GLY A 196 5.74 -11.77 35.60
N PRO A 197 6.67 -12.53 36.16
CA PRO A 197 7.71 -13.20 35.36
C PRO A 197 7.10 -14.20 34.37
N VAL A 198 7.46 -14.08 33.08
CA VAL A 198 6.89 -14.92 32.01
C VAL A 198 7.20 -16.42 32.17
N THR A 199 8.22 -16.79 32.95
CA THR A 199 8.59 -18.18 33.25
C THR A 199 7.84 -18.77 34.44
N GLU A 200 6.94 -18.02 35.08
CA GLU A 200 6.16 -18.48 36.22
C GLU A 200 4.70 -18.76 35.84
N ARG A 201 4.21 -19.95 36.24
CA ARG A 201 2.83 -20.33 35.96
C ARG A 201 1.81 -19.36 36.54
N GLY A 202 2.10 -18.75 37.70
CA GLY A 202 1.21 -17.78 38.35
C GLY A 202 0.94 -16.51 37.53
N SER A 203 1.77 -16.21 36.52
CA SER A 203 1.65 -15.05 35.65
C SER A 203 0.62 -15.22 34.53
N TYR A 204 -0.13 -16.32 34.50
CA TYR A 204 -1.09 -16.63 33.43
C TYR A 204 -2.43 -17.09 33.97
N ALA A 205 -3.51 -16.72 33.31
CA ALA A 205 -4.82 -17.33 33.45
C ALA A 205 -5.01 -18.41 32.37
N ARG A 206 -5.24 -19.66 32.76
CA ARG A 206 -5.53 -20.72 31.80
C ARG A 206 -6.97 -20.63 31.35
N VAL A 207 -7.17 -20.65 30.04
CA VAL A 207 -8.46 -20.93 29.41
C VAL A 207 -8.43 -22.33 28.83
N GLN A 208 -9.43 -23.13 29.15
CA GLN A 208 -9.61 -24.47 28.59
C GLN A 208 -11.09 -24.69 28.30
N ILE A 209 -11.42 -24.97 27.04
CA ILE A 209 -12.78 -25.30 26.61
C ILE A 209 -12.90 -26.82 26.50
N THR A 210 -13.86 -27.37 27.24
CA THR A 210 -14.14 -28.81 27.30
C THR A 210 -15.63 -29.09 27.09
N THR A 211 -16.02 -30.36 27.16
CA THR A 211 -17.44 -30.76 27.18
C THR A 211 -18.19 -30.30 28.43
N SER A 212 -17.50 -29.93 29.51
CA SER A 212 -18.13 -29.38 30.73
C SER A 212 -18.17 -27.85 30.77
N THR A 213 -17.55 -27.16 29.81
CA THR A 213 -17.63 -25.70 29.71
C THR A 213 -19.09 -25.29 29.42
N PRO A 214 -19.72 -24.43 30.25
CA PRO A 214 -21.13 -24.07 30.08
C PRO A 214 -21.42 -23.42 28.72
N ALA A 215 -22.62 -23.64 28.18
CA ALA A 215 -23.02 -23.10 26.88
C ALA A 215 -23.08 -21.56 26.88
N GLU A 216 -23.40 -20.99 28.03
CA GLU A 216 -23.48 -19.56 28.31
C GLU A 216 -22.11 -18.91 28.61
N ALA A 217 -21.02 -19.68 28.60
CA ALA A 217 -19.68 -19.13 28.82
C ALA A 217 -19.34 -18.07 27.75
N THR A 218 -18.74 -16.98 28.20
CA THR A 218 -18.32 -15.87 27.35
C THR A 218 -16.85 -15.54 27.55
N PHE A 219 -16.21 -15.08 26.47
CA PHE A 219 -14.80 -14.74 26.41
C PHE A 219 -14.69 -13.27 26.00
N ALA A 220 -14.25 -12.44 26.93
CA ALA A 220 -14.10 -11.00 26.71
C ALA A 220 -12.67 -10.70 26.22
N TYR A 221 -12.57 -9.77 25.27
CA TYR A 221 -11.31 -9.29 24.73
C TYR A 221 -11.43 -7.83 24.31
N THR A 222 -10.30 -7.19 24.03
CA THR A 222 -10.26 -5.86 23.43
C THR A 222 -9.86 -6.02 21.97
N ASP A 223 -10.69 -5.53 21.06
CA ASP A 223 -10.38 -5.58 19.64
C ASP A 223 -9.11 -4.75 19.34
N PRO A 224 -8.06 -5.33 18.76
CA PRO A 224 -6.76 -4.66 18.60
C PRO A 224 -6.78 -3.55 17.55
N VAL A 225 -7.78 -3.52 16.67
CA VAL A 225 -7.92 -2.50 15.61
C VAL A 225 -8.70 -1.29 16.12
N THR A 226 -9.80 -1.53 16.83
CA THR A 226 -10.72 -0.47 17.29
C THR A 226 -10.51 -0.07 18.75
N GLY A 227 -9.81 -0.88 19.54
CA GLY A 227 -9.64 -0.69 20.98
C GLY A 227 -10.92 -0.90 21.79
N LEU A 228 -11.99 -1.41 21.18
CA LEU A 228 -13.29 -1.58 21.83
C LEU A 228 -13.39 -2.95 22.52
N PRO A 229 -14.06 -3.04 23.69
CA PRO A 229 -14.33 -4.31 24.33
C PRO A 229 -15.33 -5.12 23.49
N VAL A 230 -14.98 -6.37 23.21
CA VAL A 230 -15.81 -7.34 22.50
C VAL A 230 -15.99 -8.59 23.36
N THR A 231 -17.08 -9.32 23.15
CA THR A 231 -17.37 -10.56 23.86
C THR A 231 -17.77 -11.63 22.86
N ARG A 232 -17.07 -12.77 22.85
CA ARG A 232 -17.48 -13.99 22.13
C ARG A 232 -18.26 -14.92 23.04
N THR A 233 -19.31 -15.52 22.49
CA THR A 233 -19.93 -16.73 23.07
C THR A 233 -18.97 -17.91 22.98
N ARG A 234 -19.23 -18.97 23.76
CA ARG A 234 -18.48 -20.24 23.67
C ARG A 234 -18.36 -20.77 22.25
N ASP A 235 -19.45 -20.77 21.48
CA ASP A 235 -19.42 -21.33 20.13
C ASP A 235 -18.65 -20.44 19.15
N GLN A 236 -18.72 -19.11 19.31
CA GLN A 236 -17.90 -18.17 18.54
C GLN A 236 -16.41 -18.31 18.87
N GLU A 237 -16.06 -18.52 20.13
CA GLU A 237 -14.67 -18.74 20.56
C GLU A 237 -14.12 -20.07 20.02
N ILE A 238 -14.93 -21.14 20.06
CA ILE A 238 -14.60 -22.43 19.44
C ILE A 238 -14.38 -22.27 17.93
N GLN A 239 -15.26 -21.53 17.25
CA GLN A 239 -15.14 -21.28 15.80
C GLN A 239 -13.89 -20.46 15.46
N ASN A 240 -13.58 -19.44 16.26
CA ASN A 240 -12.39 -18.60 16.07
C ASN A 240 -11.10 -19.42 16.25
N PHE A 241 -11.05 -20.27 17.29
CA PHE A 241 -9.94 -21.19 17.51
C PHE A 241 -9.82 -22.22 16.37
N ALA A 242 -10.94 -22.72 15.85
CA ALA A 242 -10.93 -23.64 14.71
C ALA A 242 -10.40 -22.99 13.43
N ASN A 243 -10.78 -21.74 13.15
CA ASN A 243 -10.25 -20.98 12.03
C ASN A 243 -8.75 -20.72 12.20
N TRP A 244 -8.30 -20.30 13.39
CA TRP A 244 -6.87 -20.18 13.68
C TRP A 244 -6.13 -21.51 13.46
N PHE A 245 -6.65 -22.60 14.01
CA PHE A 245 -6.02 -23.91 13.89
C PHE A 245 -5.84 -24.31 12.41
N GLN A 246 -6.89 -24.19 11.61
CA GLN A 246 -6.85 -24.65 10.21
C GLN A 246 -6.06 -23.70 9.29
N TYR A 247 -6.14 -22.39 9.51
CA TYR A 247 -5.66 -21.39 8.57
C TYR A 247 -4.44 -20.58 9.04
N HIS A 248 -4.04 -20.64 10.33
CA HIS A 248 -3.03 -19.71 10.88
C HIS A 248 -2.00 -20.32 11.83
N ARG A 249 -2.24 -21.52 12.39
CA ARG A 249 -1.46 -22.05 13.54
C ARG A 249 0.04 -22.22 13.33
N SER A 250 0.52 -22.21 12.09
CA SER A 250 1.95 -22.28 11.77
C SER A 250 2.34 -21.11 10.90
N ARG A 251 3.65 -20.84 10.83
CA ARG A 251 4.20 -19.72 10.08
C ARG A 251 3.78 -19.74 8.60
N ILE A 252 3.84 -20.90 7.94
CA ILE A 252 3.37 -21.01 6.55
C ILE A 252 1.86 -20.77 6.41
N LEU A 253 1.04 -21.27 7.33
CA LEU A 253 -0.40 -21.09 7.22
C LEU A 253 -0.78 -19.62 7.42
N THR A 254 -0.16 -18.97 8.41
CA THR A 254 -0.22 -17.51 8.61
C THR A 254 0.25 -16.74 7.37
N ALA A 255 1.39 -17.12 6.78
CA ALA A 255 1.90 -16.49 5.57
C ALA A 255 0.91 -16.62 4.41
N CYS A 256 0.35 -17.82 4.18
CA CYS A 256 -0.69 -18.06 3.17
C CYS A 256 -1.91 -17.17 3.40
N ALA A 257 -2.36 -17.01 4.65
CA ALA A 257 -3.47 -16.13 4.97
C ALA A 257 -3.17 -14.68 4.59
N GLY A 258 -2.01 -14.16 4.99
CA GLY A 258 -1.65 -12.77 4.74
C GLY A 258 -1.33 -12.47 3.27
N ILE A 259 -0.55 -13.32 2.60
CA ILE A 259 -0.22 -13.18 1.17
C ILE A 259 -1.50 -13.29 0.34
N GLY A 260 -2.32 -14.31 0.61
CA GLY A 260 -3.56 -14.53 -0.11
C GLY A 260 -4.50 -13.34 -0.02
N ARG A 261 -4.66 -12.77 1.18
CA ARG A 261 -5.48 -11.58 1.39
C ARG A 261 -4.91 -10.36 0.67
N ALA A 262 -3.62 -10.06 0.83
CA ALA A 262 -2.97 -8.92 0.20
C ALA A 262 -3.10 -8.95 -1.33
N PHE A 263 -2.93 -10.11 -1.96
CA PHE A 263 -3.10 -10.27 -3.41
C PHE A 263 -4.56 -10.33 -3.85
N ALA A 264 -5.48 -10.77 -2.99
CA ALA A 264 -6.91 -10.81 -3.31
C ALA A 264 -7.49 -9.39 -3.43
N GLU A 265 -6.98 -8.44 -2.62
CA GLU A 265 -7.33 -7.02 -2.64
C GLU A 265 -6.88 -6.31 -3.93
N GLN A 266 -5.93 -6.88 -4.69
CA GLN A 266 -5.37 -6.25 -5.88
C GLN A 266 -6.26 -6.41 -7.11
N GLY A 267 -6.42 -5.35 -7.91
CA GLY A 267 -7.02 -5.42 -9.25
C GLY A 267 -6.02 -5.85 -10.35
N PRO A 268 -6.46 -5.93 -11.63
CA PRO A 268 -5.56 -6.12 -12.78
C PRO A 268 -4.58 -4.94 -12.94
N GLY A 269 -3.69 -5.00 -13.95
CA GLY A 269 -2.71 -3.94 -14.24
C GLY A 269 -1.30 -4.22 -13.72
N MET A 270 -1.02 -5.47 -13.32
CA MET A 270 0.31 -5.96 -12.96
C MET A 270 0.52 -7.36 -13.52
N ARG A 271 1.77 -7.79 -13.62
CA ARG A 271 2.12 -9.16 -13.92
C ARG A 271 2.76 -9.82 -12.70
N VAL A 272 2.26 -10.98 -12.30
CA VAL A 272 2.75 -11.68 -11.10
C VAL A 272 3.35 -13.03 -11.50
N GLY A 273 4.56 -13.29 -11.00
CA GLY A 273 5.24 -14.58 -11.02
C GLY A 273 5.39 -15.13 -9.60
N PHE A 274 5.72 -16.41 -9.51
CA PHE A 274 5.88 -17.11 -8.23
C PHE A 274 7.24 -17.80 -8.17
N ALA A 275 7.96 -17.58 -7.08
CA ALA A 275 9.21 -18.20 -6.73
C ALA A 275 9.15 -18.73 -5.29
N ALA A 276 9.99 -19.71 -4.98
CA ALA A 276 10.19 -20.20 -3.63
C ALA A 276 11.67 -20.52 -3.39
N ILE A 277 12.20 -20.20 -2.22
CA ILE A 277 13.66 -20.12 -2.00
C ILE A 277 14.39 -21.48 -2.13
N ASN A 278 13.70 -22.59 -1.85
CA ASN A 278 14.21 -23.96 -2.00
C ASN A 278 13.81 -24.65 -3.31
N GLN A 279 13.07 -23.98 -4.19
CA GLN A 279 12.76 -24.51 -5.50
C GLN A 279 14.04 -24.80 -6.30
N GLY A 280 14.23 -26.06 -6.67
CA GLY A 280 15.30 -26.51 -7.56
C GLY A 280 15.05 -26.09 -9.02
N SER A 281 15.94 -26.53 -9.92
CA SER A 281 15.80 -26.22 -11.35
C SER A 281 14.45 -26.68 -11.91
N LYS A 282 13.81 -25.82 -12.70
CA LYS A 282 12.49 -26.05 -13.32
C LYS A 282 12.46 -25.44 -14.72
N SER A 283 11.70 -26.05 -15.65
CA SER A 283 11.44 -25.42 -16.94
C SER A 283 10.34 -24.36 -16.80
N ILE A 284 10.67 -23.12 -17.15
CA ILE A 284 9.75 -21.98 -17.18
C ILE A 284 9.64 -21.50 -18.62
N ASP A 285 8.51 -21.76 -19.26
CA ASP A 285 8.23 -21.31 -20.63
C ASP A 285 9.22 -21.86 -21.67
N GLY A 286 9.60 -23.12 -21.49
CA GLY A 286 10.58 -23.80 -22.36
C GLY A 286 12.04 -23.43 -22.08
N GLN A 287 12.31 -22.54 -21.11
CA GLN A 287 13.67 -22.19 -20.68
C GLN A 287 13.98 -22.80 -19.32
N THR A 288 15.23 -23.23 -19.12
CA THR A 288 15.67 -23.77 -17.83
C THR A 288 15.88 -22.64 -16.84
N SER A 289 15.10 -22.61 -15.76
CA SER A 289 15.43 -21.85 -14.57
C SER A 289 16.39 -22.67 -13.70
N PRO A 290 17.52 -22.11 -13.25
CA PRO A 290 18.47 -22.81 -12.38
C PRO A 290 17.92 -23.07 -10.96
N GLY A 291 16.89 -22.35 -10.53
CA GLY A 291 16.21 -22.52 -9.24
C GLY A 291 15.24 -21.36 -8.97
N ALA A 292 14.69 -21.32 -7.76
CA ALA A 292 13.72 -20.34 -7.23
C ALA A 292 12.39 -20.23 -7.99
N MET A 293 12.42 -19.95 -9.29
CA MET A 293 11.21 -19.75 -10.10
C MET A 293 10.35 -21.02 -10.17
N VAL A 294 9.08 -20.88 -9.77
CA VAL A 294 8.03 -21.89 -9.91
C VAL A 294 7.14 -21.59 -11.11
N LYS A 295 6.80 -20.31 -11.31
CA LYS A 295 6.01 -19.78 -12.42
C LYS A 295 6.52 -18.40 -12.83
N GLY A 296 6.67 -18.17 -14.14
CA GLY A 296 7.06 -16.86 -14.68
C GLY A 296 5.97 -15.80 -14.52
N ALA A 297 6.33 -14.53 -14.66
CA ALA A 297 5.38 -13.41 -14.57
C ALA A 297 4.27 -13.53 -15.63
N ARG A 298 3.02 -13.30 -15.22
CA ARG A 298 1.81 -13.32 -16.07
C ARG A 298 0.85 -12.23 -15.68
N ALA A 299 0.00 -11.78 -16.60
CA ALA A 299 -1.06 -10.82 -16.29
C ALA A 299 -1.88 -11.32 -15.09
N PHE A 300 -2.04 -10.49 -14.06
CA PHE A 300 -2.71 -10.88 -12.82
C PHE A 300 -4.24 -10.80 -12.97
N SER A 301 -4.78 -11.65 -13.84
CA SER A 301 -6.20 -11.72 -14.17
C SER A 301 -6.60 -13.12 -14.63
N GLY A 302 -7.89 -13.45 -14.50
CA GLY A 302 -8.45 -14.73 -14.95
C GLY A 302 -7.66 -15.95 -14.44
N ALA A 303 -7.43 -16.92 -15.32
CA ALA A 303 -6.77 -18.19 -14.98
C ALA A 303 -5.33 -18.01 -14.45
N ASP A 304 -4.62 -16.95 -14.84
CA ASP A 304 -3.27 -16.69 -14.34
C ASP A 304 -3.27 -16.21 -12.89
N ARG A 305 -4.29 -15.45 -12.50
CA ARG A 305 -4.55 -15.08 -11.10
C ARG A 305 -4.94 -16.32 -10.29
N ASP A 306 -5.86 -17.15 -10.77
CA ASP A 306 -6.25 -18.39 -10.08
C ASP A 306 -5.05 -19.33 -9.87
N ALA A 307 -4.18 -19.41 -10.86
CA ALA A 307 -2.95 -20.18 -10.77
C ALA A 307 -1.99 -19.62 -9.71
N PHE A 308 -1.86 -18.30 -9.54
CA PHE A 308 -1.04 -17.73 -8.46
C PHE A 308 -1.51 -18.19 -7.08
N PHE A 309 -2.82 -18.14 -6.82
CA PHE A 309 -3.39 -18.62 -5.54
C PHE A 309 -3.22 -20.13 -5.38
N THR A 310 -3.32 -20.88 -6.48
CA THR A 310 -3.05 -22.32 -6.46
C THR A 310 -1.60 -22.61 -6.09
N GLU A 311 -0.64 -21.94 -6.73
CA GLU A 311 0.79 -22.08 -6.39
C GLU A 311 1.06 -21.69 -4.94
N LEU A 312 0.50 -20.57 -4.45
CA LEU A 312 0.65 -20.14 -3.06
C LEU A 312 0.17 -21.19 -2.06
N TYR A 313 -1.04 -21.72 -2.27
CA TYR A 313 -1.71 -22.58 -1.29
C TYR A 313 -1.33 -24.06 -1.39
N ASP A 314 -0.89 -24.52 -2.56
CA ASP A 314 -0.50 -25.90 -2.79
C ASP A 314 1.03 -26.11 -2.74
N HIS A 315 1.82 -25.04 -2.53
CA HIS A 315 3.28 -25.15 -2.46
C HIS A 315 3.72 -26.07 -1.32
N VAL A 316 4.68 -26.94 -1.62
CA VAL A 316 5.22 -27.91 -0.67
C VAL A 316 6.27 -27.24 0.21
N ILE A 317 6.18 -27.45 1.52
CA ILE A 317 7.18 -26.94 2.49
C ILE A 317 8.12 -28.08 2.92
N PRO A 318 9.35 -28.17 2.38
CA PRO A 318 10.34 -29.14 2.81
C PRO A 318 10.97 -28.81 4.17
N ALA A 319 11.68 -29.78 4.76
CA ALA A 319 12.62 -29.53 5.85
C ALA A 319 13.99 -29.12 5.28
N ALA A 320 14.07 -27.88 4.77
CA ALA A 320 15.25 -27.32 4.10
C ALA A 320 15.74 -26.03 4.78
N GLY A 321 16.92 -25.55 4.39
CA GLY A 321 17.48 -24.28 4.87
C GLY A 321 16.84 -23.05 4.23
N THR A 322 17.47 -21.88 4.42
CA THR A 322 16.95 -20.56 4.00
C THR A 322 17.92 -19.86 3.03
N PRO A 323 18.12 -20.39 1.79
CA PRO A 323 19.16 -19.93 0.87
C PRO A 323 18.77 -18.67 0.08
N LEU A 324 18.51 -17.55 0.80
CA LEU A 324 18.01 -16.31 0.22
C LEU A 324 18.94 -15.74 -0.87
N ARG A 325 20.26 -15.76 -0.64
CA ARG A 325 21.26 -15.27 -1.61
C ARG A 325 21.16 -16.00 -2.96
N ARG A 326 21.02 -17.33 -2.93
CA ARG A 326 20.78 -18.15 -4.13
C ARG A 326 19.43 -17.83 -4.77
N ALA A 327 18.39 -17.67 -3.98
CA ALA A 327 17.04 -17.43 -4.47
C ALA A 327 16.94 -16.09 -5.22
N VAL A 328 17.45 -15.01 -4.63
CA VAL A 328 17.49 -13.68 -5.24
C VAL A 328 18.31 -13.68 -6.53
N ASP A 329 19.48 -14.35 -6.55
CA ASP A 329 20.27 -14.49 -7.78
C ASP A 329 19.51 -15.20 -8.91
N ASN A 330 18.74 -16.23 -8.58
CA ASN A 330 17.97 -16.97 -9.56
C ASN A 330 16.75 -16.19 -10.09
N VAL A 331 16.09 -15.39 -9.24
CA VAL A 331 15.04 -14.46 -9.69
C VAL A 331 15.62 -13.37 -10.58
N GLY A 332 16.79 -12.84 -10.22
CA GLY A 332 17.52 -11.89 -11.06
C GLY A 332 17.82 -12.44 -12.45
N LYS A 333 18.31 -13.69 -12.55
CA LYS A 333 18.53 -14.39 -13.82
C LYS A 333 17.27 -14.58 -14.67
N TYR A 334 16.11 -14.74 -14.04
CA TYR A 334 14.84 -14.79 -14.77
C TYR A 334 14.59 -13.48 -15.54
N PHE A 335 14.93 -12.34 -14.95
CA PHE A 335 14.81 -11.02 -15.60
C PHE A 335 15.90 -10.71 -16.63
N GLU A 336 16.93 -11.53 -16.78
CA GLU A 336 17.91 -11.40 -17.88
C GLU A 336 17.43 -12.05 -19.19
N ARG A 337 16.33 -12.82 -19.14
CA ARG A 337 15.86 -13.61 -20.27
C ARG A 337 15.54 -12.75 -21.50
N ALA A 338 16.09 -13.17 -22.64
CA ALA A 338 15.95 -12.51 -23.93
C ALA A 338 14.91 -13.15 -24.87
N ASP A 339 14.30 -14.26 -24.47
CA ASP A 339 13.37 -14.99 -25.31
C ASP A 339 11.97 -14.36 -25.31
N ASN A 340 11.20 -14.71 -26.35
CA ASN A 340 9.89 -14.12 -26.62
C ASN A 340 8.76 -14.58 -25.68
N SER A 341 9.04 -15.55 -24.81
CA SER A 341 8.13 -15.98 -23.74
C SER A 341 8.57 -15.43 -22.38
N GLY A 342 9.70 -14.73 -22.32
CA GLY A 342 10.29 -14.17 -21.11
C GLY A 342 9.56 -12.93 -20.57
N PRO A 343 10.06 -12.37 -19.45
CA PRO A 343 9.39 -11.31 -18.69
C PRO A 343 9.24 -9.97 -19.41
N TRP A 344 9.99 -9.75 -20.49
CA TRP A 344 9.97 -8.51 -21.29
C TRP A 344 9.02 -8.58 -22.50
N SER A 345 8.49 -9.77 -22.79
CA SER A 345 7.51 -9.99 -23.85
C SER A 345 6.22 -9.24 -23.58
N ALA A 346 5.52 -8.80 -24.63
CA ALA A 346 4.17 -8.26 -24.51
C ALA A 346 3.19 -9.28 -23.90
N THR A 347 3.41 -10.57 -24.15
CA THR A 347 2.61 -11.69 -23.62
C THR A 347 3.52 -12.79 -23.06
N PRO A 348 4.11 -12.59 -21.86
CA PRO A 348 4.97 -13.60 -21.23
C PRO A 348 4.26 -14.96 -21.11
N GLY A 349 5.00 -16.05 -21.30
CA GLY A 349 4.48 -17.42 -21.27
C GLY A 349 3.86 -17.94 -22.58
N ALA A 350 3.23 -17.09 -23.37
CA ALA A 350 2.60 -17.50 -24.63
C ALA A 350 3.53 -17.37 -25.84
N GLY A 351 4.59 -16.56 -25.73
CA GLY A 351 5.47 -16.22 -26.83
C GLY A 351 4.86 -15.11 -27.71
N SER A 352 5.62 -14.05 -28.00
CA SER A 352 5.19 -12.99 -28.92
C SER A 352 6.29 -12.63 -29.90
N THR A 353 5.94 -12.36 -31.16
CA THR A 353 6.88 -11.78 -32.13
C THR A 353 6.97 -10.27 -32.03
N ALA A 354 6.17 -9.64 -31.16
CA ALA A 354 6.27 -8.21 -30.89
C ALA A 354 7.63 -7.88 -30.23
N ALA A 355 8.10 -6.66 -30.46
CA ALA A 355 9.28 -6.16 -29.77
C ALA A 355 9.07 -6.20 -28.25
N HIS A 356 10.16 -6.41 -27.51
CA HIS A 356 10.12 -6.36 -26.05
C HIS A 356 9.89 -4.93 -25.59
N LEU A 357 9.24 -4.77 -24.44
CA LEU A 357 8.77 -3.46 -23.97
C LEU A 357 9.84 -2.74 -23.13
N GLU A 358 10.12 -1.49 -23.48
CA GLU A 358 11.26 -0.66 -23.00
C GLU A 358 11.00 -0.05 -21.61
N CYS A 359 9.75 0.30 -21.28
CA CYS A 359 9.37 0.99 -20.04
C CYS A 359 8.98 0.07 -18.88
N ARG A 360 9.22 -1.24 -18.98
CA ARG A 360 8.71 -2.19 -17.99
C ARG A 360 9.54 -2.18 -16.70
N GLN A 361 8.88 -1.95 -15.57
CA GLN A 361 9.50 -2.12 -14.25
C GLN A 361 9.46 -3.59 -13.81
N SER A 362 10.46 -4.02 -13.04
CA SER A 362 10.56 -5.39 -12.54
C SER A 362 10.91 -5.41 -11.06
N TYR A 363 10.08 -6.11 -10.27
CA TYR A 363 10.14 -6.17 -8.83
C TYR A 363 10.24 -7.62 -8.35
N GLN A 364 10.90 -7.81 -7.22
CA GLN A 364 10.72 -9.01 -6.40
C GLN A 364 10.27 -8.63 -4.99
N VAL A 365 9.42 -9.48 -4.41
CA VAL A 365 9.05 -9.41 -2.99
C VAL A 365 9.61 -10.67 -2.33
N LEU A 366 10.67 -10.51 -1.54
CA LEU A 366 11.34 -11.58 -0.82
C LEU A 366 10.79 -11.67 0.60
N MET A 367 10.11 -12.78 0.91
CA MET A 367 9.66 -13.06 2.26
C MET A 367 10.61 -14.05 2.95
N THR A 368 10.85 -13.88 4.26
CA THR A 368 11.54 -14.87 5.10
C THR A 368 11.05 -14.86 6.56
N ASP A 369 11.07 -16.02 7.23
CA ASP A 369 10.79 -16.18 8.67
C ASP A 369 12.05 -16.42 9.52
N GLY A 370 13.22 -16.29 8.90
CA GLY A 370 14.48 -16.64 9.51
C GLY A 370 15.71 -16.04 8.84
N TYR A 371 16.83 -16.23 9.53
CA TYR A 371 18.15 -15.84 9.08
C TYR A 371 18.54 -16.61 7.82
N TRP A 372 19.03 -15.90 6.81
CA TRP A 372 19.51 -16.56 5.62
C TRP A 372 20.69 -17.49 5.95
N ASN A 373 20.71 -18.65 5.32
CA ASN A 373 21.72 -19.68 5.53
C ASN A 373 21.85 -20.55 4.27
N GLY A 374 22.89 -21.38 4.21
CA GLY A 374 23.11 -22.25 3.06
C GLY A 374 23.81 -21.55 1.89
N ASN A 375 23.44 -21.91 0.66
CA ASN A 375 24.24 -21.62 -0.53
C ASN A 375 24.34 -20.12 -0.87
N PRO A 376 25.53 -19.65 -1.28
CA PRO A 376 25.69 -18.28 -1.77
C PRO A 376 25.06 -18.12 -3.16
N ALA A 377 24.96 -16.88 -3.65
CA ALA A 377 24.52 -16.59 -5.01
C ALA A 377 25.39 -17.34 -6.03
N PRO A 378 24.83 -18.15 -6.94
CA PRO A 378 25.61 -18.86 -7.95
C PRO A 378 26.47 -17.95 -8.84
N THR A 379 25.98 -16.75 -9.17
CA THR A 379 26.74 -15.74 -9.94
C THR A 379 27.89 -15.17 -9.12
N SER A 380 29.12 -15.32 -9.60
CA SER A 380 30.33 -14.85 -8.88
C SER A 380 30.43 -13.34 -8.73
N ASP A 381 29.95 -12.58 -9.72
CA ASP A 381 30.00 -11.12 -9.66
C ASP A 381 28.99 -10.55 -8.66
N ALA A 382 27.87 -11.25 -8.44
CA ALA A 382 26.88 -10.90 -7.42
C ALA A 382 27.36 -11.19 -5.99
N ARG A 383 28.46 -11.92 -5.82
CA ARG A 383 29.06 -12.23 -4.51
C ARG A 383 30.18 -11.28 -4.10
N LYS A 384 30.56 -10.34 -4.95
CA LYS A 384 31.55 -9.31 -4.62
C LYS A 384 30.89 -8.27 -3.72
N ASN A 385 31.70 -7.42 -3.08
CA ASN A 385 31.19 -6.19 -2.49
C ASN A 385 30.77 -5.22 -3.61
N VAL A 386 29.52 -5.36 -4.08
CA VAL A 386 28.98 -4.63 -5.22
C VAL A 386 28.64 -3.21 -4.80
N ASP A 387 28.10 -3.01 -3.60
CA ASP A 387 27.65 -1.71 -3.11
C ASP A 387 28.80 -0.76 -2.73
N ASN A 388 30.00 -1.28 -2.48
CA ASN A 388 31.21 -0.51 -2.27
C ASN A 388 32.08 -0.43 -3.54
N THR A 389 31.53 -0.83 -4.69
CA THR A 389 32.18 -0.72 -5.99
C THR A 389 31.43 0.27 -6.89
N THR A 390 32.19 1.14 -7.55
CA THR A 390 31.62 2.06 -8.55
C THR A 390 31.18 1.29 -9.80
N THR A 391 29.93 1.47 -10.24
CA THR A 391 29.42 0.79 -11.43
C THR A 391 29.91 1.46 -12.73
N THR A 392 29.74 0.74 -13.84
CA THR A 392 29.89 1.30 -15.18
C THR A 392 28.79 2.32 -15.46
N THR A 393 29.10 3.38 -16.21
CA THR A 393 28.08 4.35 -16.65
C THR A 393 27.07 3.69 -17.58
N ILE A 394 25.78 3.80 -17.24
CA ILE A 394 24.66 3.34 -18.08
C ILE A 394 24.06 4.56 -18.78
N THR A 395 23.67 4.38 -20.04
CA THR A 395 23.06 5.43 -20.88
C THR A 395 21.73 4.97 -21.44
N ASN A 396 20.79 5.89 -21.65
CA ASN A 396 19.42 5.53 -22.05
C ASN A 396 19.31 4.99 -23.48
N SER A 397 20.21 5.40 -24.38
CA SER A 397 20.30 4.86 -25.75
C SER A 397 21.75 4.82 -26.19
N PRO A 398 22.24 3.69 -26.76
CA PRO A 398 23.58 3.60 -27.32
C PRO A 398 23.75 4.44 -28.59
N LEU A 399 22.66 4.86 -29.25
CA LEU A 399 22.68 5.63 -30.50
C LEU A 399 22.57 7.14 -30.25
N THR A 400 21.80 7.57 -29.26
CA THR A 400 21.59 8.99 -28.91
C THR A 400 21.41 9.17 -27.39
N PRO A 401 22.50 9.19 -26.60
CA PRO A 401 22.41 9.34 -25.15
C PRO A 401 21.85 10.72 -24.76
N SER A 402 20.77 10.75 -24.00
CA SER A 402 20.23 11.97 -23.36
C SER A 402 20.17 11.89 -21.83
N LYS A 403 20.29 10.67 -21.27
CA LYS A 403 20.43 10.40 -19.83
C LYS A 403 21.63 9.50 -19.59
N SER A 404 22.36 9.74 -18.51
CA SER A 404 23.44 8.88 -18.06
C SER A 404 23.43 8.77 -16.54
N TYR A 405 23.68 7.58 -16.02
CA TYR A 405 23.79 7.33 -14.59
C TYR A 405 25.01 6.49 -14.27
N LYS A 406 25.62 6.74 -13.11
CA LYS A 406 26.74 5.97 -12.60
C LYS A 406 26.62 5.90 -11.08
N TYR A 407 26.48 4.68 -10.55
CA TYR A 407 26.48 4.52 -9.10
C TYR A 407 27.90 4.73 -8.55
N VAL A 408 27.99 5.52 -7.49
CA VAL A 408 29.21 5.76 -6.73
C VAL A 408 28.92 5.37 -5.28
N PRO A 409 29.77 4.57 -4.63
CA PRO A 409 29.56 4.12 -3.26
C PRO A 409 29.27 5.25 -2.28
N ALA A 410 28.08 5.23 -1.69
CA ALA A 410 27.62 6.21 -0.72
C ALA A 410 26.75 5.54 0.36
N ALA A 411 26.62 6.19 1.51
CA ALA A 411 25.64 5.80 2.51
C ALA A 411 24.21 6.10 2.01
N PRO A 412 23.18 5.32 2.41
CA PRO A 412 23.25 4.14 3.26
C PRO A 412 23.61 2.84 2.49
N TYR A 413 23.90 2.90 1.19
CA TYR A 413 24.05 1.69 0.35
C TYR A 413 25.35 0.92 0.59
N LYS A 414 26.49 1.61 0.65
CA LYS A 414 27.78 0.92 0.77
C LYS A 414 27.99 0.32 2.15
N ASP A 415 28.63 -0.83 2.19
CA ASP A 415 29.22 -1.37 3.41
C ASP A 415 30.70 -1.77 3.22
N LYS A 416 31.23 -2.60 4.12
CA LYS A 416 32.58 -3.16 4.03
C LYS A 416 32.61 -4.69 3.89
N TRP A 417 31.47 -5.35 3.77
CA TRP A 417 31.28 -6.81 3.74
C TRP A 417 31.28 -7.30 2.27
N GLY A 418 31.44 -8.60 1.96
CA GLY A 418 31.45 -9.06 0.54
C GLY A 418 32.80 -9.36 -0.14
N ASN A 419 33.94 -9.28 0.54
CA ASN A 419 35.29 -9.66 0.02
C ASN A 419 36.27 -9.81 1.21
N PRO A 420 37.17 -10.83 1.31
CA PRO A 420 38.01 -11.35 0.23
C PRO A 420 37.86 -12.84 -0.16
N THR A 421 36.93 -13.62 0.41
CA THR A 421 36.80 -15.05 0.08
C THR A 421 35.59 -15.35 -0.82
N PRO A 422 35.64 -16.41 -1.65
CA PRO A 422 34.63 -16.68 -2.69
C PRO A 422 33.19 -16.92 -2.20
N ASP A 423 32.98 -17.06 -0.90
CA ASP A 423 31.71 -17.39 -0.24
C ASP A 423 31.06 -16.17 0.48
N ASP A 424 31.71 -14.99 0.46
CA ASP A 424 31.45 -13.84 1.35
C ASP A 424 30.37 -12.82 0.90
N GLY A 425 29.71 -13.02 -0.25
CA GLY A 425 28.74 -12.01 -0.75
C GLY A 425 27.52 -11.85 0.16
N THR A 426 27.12 -10.63 0.49
CA THR A 426 25.93 -10.37 1.34
C THR A 426 24.63 -10.50 0.54
N LEU A 427 23.48 -10.57 1.20
CA LEU A 427 22.19 -10.48 0.49
C LEU A 427 22.03 -9.10 -0.16
N ALA A 428 22.53 -8.05 0.49
CA ALA A 428 22.53 -6.69 -0.02
C ALA A 428 23.36 -6.54 -1.30
N ASP A 429 24.50 -7.21 -1.41
CA ASP A 429 25.33 -7.25 -2.61
C ASP A 429 24.59 -7.87 -3.80
N VAL A 430 23.86 -8.97 -3.57
CA VAL A 430 23.11 -9.63 -4.64
C VAL A 430 21.96 -8.73 -5.12
N ALA A 431 21.23 -8.07 -4.22
CA ALA A 431 20.21 -7.10 -4.59
C ALA A 431 20.81 -5.94 -5.40
N MET A 432 21.92 -5.36 -4.91
CA MET A 432 22.63 -4.28 -5.59
C MET A 432 23.13 -4.69 -6.98
N TYR A 433 23.55 -5.94 -7.15
CA TYR A 433 24.01 -6.47 -8.43
C TYR A 433 22.94 -6.44 -9.52
N TYR A 434 21.69 -6.77 -9.19
CA TYR A 434 20.59 -6.78 -10.17
C TYR A 434 19.89 -5.42 -10.31
N TRP A 435 20.02 -4.53 -9.32
CA TRP A 435 19.61 -3.12 -9.45
C TRP A 435 20.60 -2.31 -10.31
N GLY A 436 21.90 -2.40 -9.99
CA GLY A 436 22.94 -1.51 -10.51
C GLY A 436 23.39 -1.76 -11.95
N ARG A 437 22.73 -2.67 -12.69
CA ARG A 437 23.09 -3.03 -14.07
C ARG A 437 21.87 -3.20 -14.96
N ASP A 438 22.10 -3.02 -16.25
CA ASP A 438 21.11 -3.27 -17.30
C ASP A 438 20.99 -4.78 -17.57
N LEU A 439 19.83 -5.34 -17.22
CA LEU A 439 19.46 -6.75 -17.42
C LEU A 439 19.08 -7.05 -18.88
N ARG A 440 18.82 -6.04 -19.71
CA ARG A 440 18.38 -6.19 -21.11
C ARG A 440 18.98 -5.12 -22.02
N THR A 441 20.29 -5.17 -22.20
CA THR A 441 21.06 -4.26 -23.07
C THR A 441 20.64 -4.19 -24.55
N SER A 442 19.79 -5.11 -25.02
CA SER A 442 19.21 -5.11 -26.37
C SER A 442 17.94 -4.27 -26.52
N ILE A 443 17.43 -3.70 -25.41
CA ILE A 443 16.22 -2.88 -25.33
C ILE A 443 16.66 -1.45 -24.96
N VAL A 444 15.93 -0.43 -25.42
CA VAL A 444 16.20 0.94 -25.00
C VAL A 444 15.88 1.09 -23.50
N ASN A 445 16.70 1.86 -22.81
CA ASN A 445 16.56 2.11 -21.39
C ASN A 445 15.64 3.33 -21.18
N ASP A 446 14.34 3.06 -21.09
CA ASP A 446 13.29 4.07 -20.85
C ASP A 446 12.32 3.65 -19.73
N VAL A 447 12.84 2.97 -18.71
CA VAL A 447 12.11 2.67 -17.48
C VAL A 447 11.84 3.98 -16.71
N VAL A 448 10.65 4.10 -16.13
CA VAL A 448 10.23 5.29 -15.39
C VAL A 448 11.03 5.41 -14.09
N THR A 449 11.65 6.58 -13.89
CA THR A 449 12.44 6.91 -12.69
C THR A 449 11.59 7.64 -11.64
N ASN A 450 11.94 7.51 -10.37
CA ASN A 450 11.38 8.31 -9.28
C ASN A 450 12.49 8.71 -8.27
N PRO A 451 12.21 9.54 -7.24
CA PRO A 451 13.23 9.95 -6.27
C PRO A 451 13.87 8.80 -5.46
N LEU A 452 13.14 7.70 -5.24
CA LEU A 452 13.66 6.51 -4.55
C LEU A 452 14.44 5.61 -5.51
N ASP A 453 14.06 5.55 -6.79
CA ASP A 453 14.71 4.75 -7.82
C ASP A 453 15.06 5.59 -9.07
N PRO A 454 16.30 6.10 -9.18
CA PRO A 454 16.70 6.99 -10.27
C PRO A 454 16.98 6.25 -11.60
N THR A 455 16.73 4.94 -11.66
CA THR A 455 17.23 4.09 -12.73
C THR A 455 16.25 4.00 -13.91
N PHE A 456 16.78 4.24 -15.10
CA PHE A 456 16.01 4.25 -16.35
C PHE A 456 16.27 3.00 -17.22
N TRP A 457 17.08 2.05 -16.74
CA TRP A 457 17.39 0.81 -17.45
C TRP A 457 16.56 -0.38 -16.95
N GLN A 458 16.57 -1.50 -17.67
CA GLN A 458 15.92 -2.72 -17.18
C GLN A 458 16.69 -3.28 -15.97
N HIS A 459 16.13 -3.17 -14.78
CA HIS A 459 16.74 -3.60 -13.51
C HIS A 459 15.74 -4.35 -12.64
N LEU A 460 16.21 -4.93 -11.53
CA LEU A 460 15.36 -5.57 -10.52
C LEU A 460 15.41 -4.79 -9.20
N THR A 461 14.24 -4.30 -8.80
CA THR A 461 14.01 -3.66 -7.50
C THR A 461 13.57 -4.72 -6.48
N THR A 462 14.07 -4.64 -5.24
CA THR A 462 13.90 -5.73 -4.23
C THR A 462 13.21 -5.25 -2.97
N PHE A 463 11.99 -5.73 -2.73
CA PHE A 463 11.30 -5.61 -1.44
C PHE A 463 11.67 -6.79 -0.55
N THR A 464 11.83 -6.55 0.76
CA THR A 464 12.04 -7.62 1.74
C THR A 464 11.03 -7.56 2.88
N VAL A 465 10.52 -8.73 3.27
CA VAL A 465 9.53 -8.90 4.34
C VAL A 465 10.00 -9.97 5.32
N GLY A 466 10.25 -9.56 6.58
CA GLY A 466 10.56 -10.46 7.69
C GLY A 466 9.31 -10.83 8.49
N LEU A 467 9.09 -12.13 8.72
CA LEU A 467 8.01 -12.64 9.58
C LEU A 467 8.56 -13.08 10.95
N GLY A 468 8.31 -12.27 11.96
CA GLY A 468 8.66 -12.53 13.36
C GLY A 468 10.16 -12.67 13.62
N VAL A 469 10.94 -11.88 12.88
CA VAL A 469 12.40 -11.79 12.97
C VAL A 469 12.82 -10.35 13.22
N SER A 470 13.86 -10.15 14.03
CA SER A 470 14.41 -8.83 14.30
C SER A 470 15.93 -8.83 14.08
N GLY A 471 16.44 -7.70 13.60
CA GLY A 471 17.87 -7.47 13.49
C GLY A 471 18.46 -6.88 14.75
N THR A 472 19.75 -6.55 14.71
CA THR A 472 20.40 -5.76 15.77
C THR A 472 20.10 -4.27 15.65
N LEU A 473 19.62 -3.83 14.49
CA LEU A 473 19.23 -2.45 14.21
C LEU A 473 17.71 -2.29 14.24
N ASP A 474 17.27 -1.08 14.59
CA ASP A 474 15.86 -0.67 14.53
C ASP A 474 15.64 0.29 13.34
N PRO A 475 14.87 -0.12 12.31
CA PRO A 475 14.59 0.73 11.15
C PRO A 475 14.04 2.11 11.47
N ALA A 476 13.25 2.26 12.53
CA ALA A 476 12.65 3.55 12.89
C ALA A 476 13.67 4.54 13.47
N THR A 477 14.68 4.05 14.20
CA THR A 477 15.64 4.93 14.89
C THR A 477 17.02 4.97 14.23
N ASP A 478 17.45 3.89 13.58
CA ASP A 478 18.80 3.74 13.05
C ASP A 478 18.94 4.17 11.58
N PHE A 479 17.86 4.14 10.80
CA PHE A 479 17.93 4.49 9.38
C PHE A 479 18.46 5.90 9.11
N PRO A 480 18.06 6.96 9.86
CA PRO A 480 18.63 8.29 9.68
C PRO A 480 20.15 8.31 9.96
N ALA A 481 20.63 7.52 10.92
CA ALA A 481 22.05 7.44 11.27
C ALA A 481 22.85 6.70 10.19
N LEU A 482 22.26 5.68 9.54
CA LEU A 482 22.81 4.97 8.39
C LEU A 482 22.89 5.88 7.16
N ILE A 483 21.83 6.63 6.84
CA ILE A 483 21.82 7.61 5.72
C ILE A 483 22.93 8.63 5.90
N ASN A 484 23.10 9.16 7.11
CA ASN A 484 24.15 10.13 7.44
C ASN A 484 25.56 9.52 7.54
N GLY A 485 25.69 8.19 7.42
CA GLY A 485 26.95 7.47 7.56
C GLY A 485 27.54 7.45 8.97
N THR A 486 26.79 7.92 9.98
CA THR A 486 27.20 7.93 11.40
C THR A 486 27.05 6.57 12.08
N LYS A 487 26.21 5.70 11.51
CA LYS A 487 26.10 4.28 11.83
C LYS A 487 26.48 3.46 10.60
N GLN A 488 26.91 2.22 10.79
CA GLN A 488 27.35 1.31 9.73
C GLN A 488 26.56 0.01 9.82
N TRP A 489 26.34 -0.64 8.68
CA TRP A 489 25.74 -1.97 8.66
C TRP A 489 26.60 -3.00 9.41
N PRO A 490 26.00 -3.83 10.28
CA PRO A 490 26.74 -4.85 11.02
C PRO A 490 27.21 -5.97 10.08
N ASN A 491 28.16 -6.80 10.54
CA ASN A 491 28.62 -7.94 9.76
C ASN A 491 27.55 -9.03 9.78
N PRO A 492 26.98 -9.46 8.63
CA PRO A 492 26.02 -10.56 8.64
C PRO A 492 26.63 -11.91 9.00
N GLU A 493 27.96 -12.09 8.92
CA GLU A 493 28.65 -13.31 9.33
C GLU A 493 29.86 -12.99 10.24
N PRO A 494 29.65 -12.63 11.53
CA PRO A 494 30.73 -12.36 12.46
C PRO A 494 31.62 -13.60 12.70
N SER A 495 32.89 -13.40 13.05
CA SER A 495 33.82 -14.52 13.26
C SER A 495 33.35 -15.41 14.43
N GLY A 496 33.08 -16.70 14.14
CA GLY A 496 32.56 -17.67 15.11
C GLY A 496 31.03 -17.74 15.18
N ALA A 497 30.34 -17.06 14.27
CA ALA A 497 28.88 -16.95 14.27
C ALA A 497 28.18 -18.15 13.61
N GLY A 498 26.92 -18.38 14.00
CA GLY A 498 26.13 -19.55 13.61
C GLY A 498 25.22 -19.29 12.41
N SER A 499 24.27 -20.18 12.14
CA SER A 499 23.24 -19.91 11.14
C SER A 499 22.10 -19.01 11.66
N GLN A 500 22.27 -18.35 12.80
CA GLN A 500 21.18 -17.73 13.58
C GLN A 500 21.52 -16.34 14.14
N ASP A 501 22.32 -15.57 13.40
CA ASP A 501 22.79 -14.26 13.88
C ASP A 501 21.83 -13.14 13.47
N ALA A 502 21.46 -12.29 14.43
CA ALA A 502 20.55 -11.16 14.26
C ALA A 502 20.95 -10.24 13.10
N GLU A 503 22.26 -10.08 12.89
CA GLU A 503 22.86 -9.26 11.82
C GLU A 503 22.44 -9.69 10.40
N LYS A 504 22.00 -10.94 10.20
CA LYS A 504 21.49 -11.42 8.90
C LYS A 504 20.13 -10.84 8.55
N ILE A 505 19.35 -10.40 9.55
CA ILE A 505 18.10 -9.65 9.33
C ILE A 505 18.42 -8.20 9.03
N ASP A 506 19.49 -7.64 9.59
CA ASP A 506 19.98 -6.32 9.18
C ASP A 506 20.43 -6.34 7.72
N ASP A 507 21.06 -7.41 7.25
CA ASP A 507 21.41 -7.60 5.83
C ASP A 507 20.18 -7.84 4.92
N LEU A 508 19.11 -8.46 5.45
CA LEU A 508 17.81 -8.52 4.75
C LEU A 508 17.21 -7.11 4.56
N TRP A 509 17.34 -6.25 5.57
CA TRP A 509 16.95 -4.85 5.45
C TRP A 509 17.87 -4.09 4.49
N HIS A 510 19.18 -4.27 4.61
CA HIS A 510 20.17 -3.67 3.71
C HIS A 510 19.93 -4.08 2.25
N ALA A 511 19.47 -5.30 1.99
CA ALA A 511 19.06 -5.74 0.66
C ALA A 511 17.84 -5.02 0.09
N ALA A 512 16.88 -4.61 0.92
CA ALA A 512 15.81 -3.73 0.45
C ALA A 512 16.36 -2.34 0.10
N VAL A 513 17.22 -1.79 0.96
CA VAL A 513 17.87 -0.49 0.71
C VAL A 513 18.68 -0.52 -0.58
N ASN A 514 19.54 -1.52 -0.78
CA ASN A 514 20.33 -1.71 -2.01
C ASN A 514 19.46 -2.08 -3.22
N GLY A 515 18.29 -2.65 -2.98
CA GLY A 515 17.23 -2.83 -3.97
C GLY A 515 16.41 -1.58 -4.26
N HIS A 516 16.73 -0.43 -3.65
CA HIS A 516 16.05 0.87 -3.76
C HIS A 516 14.60 0.87 -3.25
N GLU A 517 14.37 0.18 -2.14
CA GLU A 517 13.04 -0.20 -1.72
C GLU A 517 12.91 -0.40 -0.20
N GLN A 518 11.69 -0.67 0.28
CA GLN A 518 11.40 -0.74 1.72
C GLN A 518 11.53 -2.16 2.30
N PHE A 519 11.95 -2.21 3.56
CA PHE A 519 11.95 -3.40 4.41
C PHE A 519 10.80 -3.30 5.41
N PHE A 520 10.11 -4.42 5.60
CA PHE A 520 9.07 -4.55 6.61
C PHE A 520 9.36 -5.75 7.50
N SER A 521 9.42 -5.54 8.81
CA SER A 521 9.38 -6.62 9.78
C SER A 521 8.01 -6.63 10.45
N ALA A 522 7.31 -7.75 10.36
CA ALA A 522 6.02 -7.95 10.99
C ALA A 522 6.13 -9.08 12.02
N SER A 523 5.78 -8.78 13.27
CA SER A 523 5.74 -9.78 14.35
C SER A 523 4.39 -10.49 14.46
N ASP A 524 3.38 -10.03 13.72
CA ASP A 524 2.03 -10.62 13.68
C ASP A 524 1.44 -10.68 12.25
N PRO A 525 0.49 -11.60 12.00
CA PRO A 525 -0.13 -11.81 10.68
C PRO A 525 -0.85 -10.59 10.09
N THR A 526 -1.40 -9.71 10.93
CA THR A 526 -2.21 -8.57 10.49
C THR A 526 -1.31 -7.48 9.94
N THR A 527 -0.27 -7.12 10.70
CA THR A 527 0.77 -6.17 10.26
C THR A 527 1.47 -6.68 9.01
N PHE A 528 1.76 -7.99 8.94
CA PHE A 528 2.34 -8.62 7.76
C PHE A 528 1.47 -8.44 6.50
N THR A 529 0.15 -8.66 6.64
CA THR A 529 -0.80 -8.49 5.54
C THR A 529 -0.85 -7.04 5.06
N GLN A 530 -0.93 -6.09 6.00
CA GLN A 530 -1.01 -4.66 5.67
C GLN A 530 0.27 -4.19 4.97
N SER A 531 1.45 -4.48 5.53
CA SER A 531 2.73 -4.10 4.92
C SER A 531 2.94 -4.68 3.53
N LEU A 532 2.47 -5.92 3.30
CA LEU A 532 2.51 -6.52 1.96
C LEU A 532 1.53 -5.85 0.99
N SER A 533 0.31 -5.51 1.44
CA SER A 533 -0.67 -4.77 0.63
C SER A 533 -0.17 -3.37 0.28
N ASP A 534 0.45 -2.67 1.24
CA ASP A 534 1.07 -1.36 1.06
C ASP A 534 2.25 -1.43 0.07
N SER A 535 3.09 -2.47 0.17
CA SER A 535 4.20 -2.70 -0.77
C SER A 535 3.71 -2.89 -2.21
N ILE A 536 2.68 -3.73 -2.39
CA ILE A 536 2.11 -3.99 -3.72
C ILE A 536 1.42 -2.73 -4.26
N SER A 537 0.76 -1.95 -3.40
CA SER A 537 0.16 -0.66 -3.77
C SER A 537 1.24 0.32 -4.21
N ALA A 538 2.30 0.52 -3.42
CA ALA A 538 3.42 1.39 -3.76
C ALA A 538 4.07 1.04 -5.11
N ILE A 539 4.13 -0.24 -5.48
CA ILE A 539 4.58 -0.69 -6.81
C ILE A 539 3.63 -0.19 -7.93
N LYS A 540 2.31 -0.25 -7.71
CA LYS A 540 1.32 0.25 -8.67
C LYS A 540 1.32 1.77 -8.75
N ASP A 541 1.48 2.46 -7.63
CA ASP A 541 1.38 3.91 -7.50
C ASP A 541 2.51 4.61 -8.29
N ARG A 542 3.70 3.98 -8.36
CA ARG A 542 4.83 4.43 -9.21
C ARG A 542 4.51 4.50 -10.70
N ASN A 543 3.54 3.71 -11.16
CA ASN A 543 3.12 3.68 -12.56
C ASN A 543 2.12 4.81 -12.89
N GLY A 544 1.75 5.67 -11.94
CA GLY A 544 0.60 6.57 -12.07
C GLY A 544 0.85 8.07 -12.20
N SER A 545 1.98 8.62 -11.75
CA SER A 545 2.07 10.07 -11.58
C SER A 545 2.58 10.80 -12.83
N ALA A 546 1.67 11.29 -13.70
CA ALA A 546 2.00 12.39 -14.59
C ALA A 546 1.59 13.71 -13.93
N ALA A 547 2.51 14.66 -13.88
CA ALA A 547 2.29 15.94 -13.22
C ALA A 547 2.00 17.07 -14.21
N SER A 548 1.03 17.92 -13.88
CA SER A 548 0.91 19.26 -14.47
C SER A 548 1.49 20.28 -13.50
N VAL A 549 2.17 21.30 -14.03
CA VAL A 549 2.98 22.25 -13.25
C VAL A 549 2.49 23.68 -13.49
N ALA A 550 2.33 24.45 -12.42
CA ALA A 550 2.02 25.87 -12.43
C ALA A 550 3.05 26.67 -11.61
N LEU A 551 3.34 27.89 -12.04
CA LEU A 551 4.26 28.81 -11.38
C LEU A 551 3.49 30.04 -10.88
N ASN A 552 3.86 30.58 -9.70
CA ASN A 552 3.28 31.84 -9.21
C ASN A 552 3.88 33.10 -9.86
N SER A 553 5.01 32.99 -10.58
CA SER A 553 5.65 34.09 -11.31
C SER A 553 6.45 33.61 -12.54
N GLY A 554 6.56 34.46 -13.56
CA GLY A 554 7.45 34.26 -14.72
C GLY A 554 8.89 34.74 -14.50
N SER A 555 9.24 35.12 -13.26
CA SER A 555 10.56 35.58 -12.84
C SER A 555 10.81 35.17 -11.39
N VAL A 556 12.00 34.63 -11.08
CA VAL A 556 12.37 34.28 -9.69
C VAL A 556 12.50 35.56 -8.86
N VAL A 557 11.55 35.77 -7.96
CA VAL A 557 11.51 36.85 -6.96
C VAL A 557 11.42 36.24 -5.57
N SER A 558 11.58 37.04 -4.51
CA SER A 558 11.49 36.48 -3.16
C SER A 558 10.15 35.74 -2.97
N ASN A 559 10.16 34.55 -2.35
CA ASN A 559 8.96 33.72 -2.10
C ASN A 559 8.33 33.05 -3.35
N THR A 560 9.11 32.79 -4.41
CA THR A 560 8.65 32.05 -5.60
C THR A 560 8.36 30.58 -5.25
N LYS A 561 7.26 30.03 -5.77
CA LYS A 561 6.84 28.63 -5.57
C LYS A 561 6.47 27.95 -6.88
N LEU A 562 6.80 26.66 -6.93
CA LEU A 562 6.31 25.73 -7.93
C LEU A 562 5.10 25.00 -7.36
N TYR A 563 3.97 25.00 -8.06
CA TYR A 563 2.81 24.19 -7.71
C TYR A 563 2.68 23.04 -8.69
N GLN A 564 2.62 21.83 -8.18
CA GLN A 564 2.57 20.63 -8.98
C GLN A 564 1.35 19.81 -8.61
N ALA A 565 0.46 19.62 -9.57
CA ALA A 565 -0.62 18.66 -9.45
C ALA A 565 -0.10 17.27 -9.80
N ARG A 566 -0.55 16.27 -9.05
CA ARG A 566 -0.21 14.85 -9.21
C ARG A 566 -1.44 13.99 -8.96
N PHE A 567 -1.33 12.72 -9.31
CA PHE A 567 -2.31 11.72 -8.94
C PHE A 567 -1.70 10.33 -8.79
N ASP A 568 -2.48 9.45 -8.16
CA ASP A 568 -2.23 8.04 -7.98
C ASP A 568 -3.13 7.22 -8.94
N SER A 569 -2.56 6.33 -9.76
CA SER A 569 -3.36 5.51 -10.70
C SER A 569 -3.89 4.20 -10.11
N GLY A 570 -3.37 3.78 -8.96
CA GLY A 570 -3.82 2.61 -8.21
C GLY A 570 -5.18 2.89 -7.58
N ASP A 571 -5.34 4.06 -6.96
CA ASP A 571 -6.58 4.42 -6.27
C ASP A 571 -7.27 5.69 -6.78
N TRP A 572 -6.70 6.43 -7.73
CA TRP A 572 -7.24 7.68 -8.30
C TRP A 572 -7.42 8.81 -7.27
N SER A 573 -6.56 8.87 -6.27
CA SER A 573 -6.37 10.05 -5.42
C SER A 573 -5.50 11.11 -6.10
N GLY A 574 -5.65 12.37 -5.69
CA GLY A 574 -4.88 13.50 -6.20
C GLY A 574 -4.04 14.19 -5.14
N GLN A 575 -2.96 14.83 -5.58
CA GLN A 575 -2.16 15.73 -4.75
C GLN A 575 -1.96 17.06 -5.47
N LEU A 576 -1.84 18.13 -4.68
CA LEU A 576 -1.38 19.43 -5.17
C LEU A 576 -0.29 19.90 -4.22
N VAL A 577 0.95 19.81 -4.69
CA VAL A 577 2.14 20.02 -3.87
C VAL A 577 2.77 21.36 -4.20
N ALA A 578 3.23 22.08 -3.19
CA ALA A 578 4.02 23.28 -3.36
C ALA A 578 5.49 23.02 -3.03
N TYR A 579 6.39 23.46 -3.91
CA TYR A 579 7.83 23.48 -3.67
C TYR A 579 8.33 24.92 -3.62
N ALA A 580 9.28 25.18 -2.73
CA ALA A 580 10.01 26.44 -2.71
C ALA A 580 10.98 26.50 -3.92
N VAL A 581 11.23 27.71 -4.41
CA VAL A 581 12.23 27.96 -5.44
C VAL A 581 13.27 28.89 -4.84
N ASN A 582 14.54 28.49 -4.89
CA ASN A 582 15.64 29.26 -4.34
C ASN A 582 15.69 30.65 -5.00
N ASP A 583 15.48 31.68 -4.20
CA ASP A 583 15.42 33.08 -4.60
C ASP A 583 16.70 33.87 -4.26
N GLY A 584 17.70 33.20 -3.67
CA GLY A 584 18.96 33.82 -3.22
C GLY A 584 18.83 34.66 -1.95
N SER A 585 17.69 34.64 -1.26
CA SER A 585 17.43 35.43 -0.03
C SER A 585 17.94 34.78 1.26
N GLY A 586 18.40 33.52 1.20
CA GLY A 586 18.91 32.78 2.35
C GLY A 586 17.83 32.19 3.28
N VAL A 587 16.56 32.21 2.88
CA VAL A 587 15.41 31.65 3.63
C VAL A 587 15.31 30.11 3.51
N GLU A 588 16.14 29.52 2.67
CA GLU A 588 15.95 28.17 2.13
C GLU A 588 16.58 26.94 2.84
N PRO A 589 17.30 27.01 3.98
CA PRO A 589 17.71 25.79 4.71
C PRO A 589 16.53 24.95 5.22
N THR A 590 15.34 25.55 5.33
CA THR A 590 14.14 24.92 5.89
C THR A 590 13.52 23.87 4.96
N TYR A 591 13.75 23.99 3.64
CA TYR A 591 13.13 23.12 2.62
C TYR A 591 14.18 22.39 1.75
N GLY A 592 15.38 22.22 2.29
CA GLY A 592 16.44 21.39 1.69
C GLY A 592 17.30 22.07 0.62
N CYS A 593 17.16 23.38 0.43
CA CYS A 593 18.02 24.19 -0.43
C CYS A 593 19.15 24.84 0.41
N THR A 594 20.34 24.98 -0.16
CA THR A 594 21.47 25.63 0.54
C THR A 594 21.81 26.99 -0.08
N SER A 595 22.59 27.81 0.64
CA SER A 595 23.09 29.09 0.10
C SER A 595 24.00 28.92 -1.13
N ASP A 596 24.48 27.69 -1.38
CA ASP A 596 25.33 27.35 -2.53
C ASP A 596 24.51 26.94 -3.77
N ASP A 597 23.20 26.75 -3.63
CA ASP A 597 22.33 26.39 -4.75
C ASP A 597 22.10 27.59 -5.70
N PRO A 598 21.97 27.35 -7.02
CA PRO A 598 21.68 28.41 -7.97
C PRO A 598 20.27 28.99 -7.77
N ILE A 599 20.13 30.30 -7.99
CA ILE A 599 18.84 30.99 -8.03
C ILE A 599 17.97 30.34 -9.11
N GLY A 600 16.74 29.97 -8.76
CA GLY A 600 15.79 29.28 -9.63
C GLY A 600 15.77 27.75 -9.47
N LYS A 601 16.62 27.15 -8.62
CA LYS A 601 16.52 25.73 -8.26
C LYS A 601 15.24 25.47 -7.45
N VAL A 602 14.50 24.42 -7.80
CA VAL A 602 13.37 23.93 -6.99
C VAL A 602 13.94 23.14 -5.81
N CYS A 603 13.49 23.48 -4.61
CA CYS A 603 13.94 22.83 -3.38
C CYS A 603 13.30 21.45 -3.23
N PRO A 604 14.04 20.46 -2.70
CA PRO A 604 13.59 19.06 -2.71
C PRO A 604 12.44 18.78 -1.76
N ASP A 605 12.34 19.53 -0.65
CA ASP A 605 11.30 19.31 0.34
C ASP A 605 10.02 20.07 -0.03
N GLN A 606 8.87 19.42 0.14
CA GLN A 606 7.58 20.05 -0.07
C GLN A 606 7.27 21.06 1.04
N VAL A 607 6.70 22.20 0.65
CA VAL A 607 6.24 23.24 1.58
C VAL A 607 4.88 22.86 2.17
N TRP A 608 4.01 22.28 1.35
CA TRP A 608 2.72 21.70 1.74
C TRP A 608 2.19 20.79 0.64
N ASP A 609 1.31 19.86 1.01
CA ASP A 609 0.45 19.09 0.10
C ASP A 609 -1.02 19.38 0.43
N ALA A 610 -1.79 19.86 -0.56
CA ALA A 610 -3.20 20.16 -0.37
C ALA A 610 -4.04 18.90 -0.12
N GLY A 611 -3.62 17.73 -0.62
CA GLY A 611 -4.25 16.43 -0.37
C GLY A 611 -4.21 16.07 1.12
N GLU A 612 -3.02 16.12 1.71
CA GLU A 612 -2.85 15.91 3.16
C GLU A 612 -3.66 16.93 3.99
N VAL A 613 -3.70 18.18 3.56
CA VAL A 613 -4.41 19.25 4.29
C VAL A 613 -5.93 19.06 4.21
N ILE A 614 -6.48 18.73 3.04
CA ILE A 614 -7.94 18.58 2.87
C ILE A 614 -8.48 17.38 3.67
N ASP A 615 -7.68 16.32 3.83
CA ASP A 615 -8.06 15.12 4.58
C ASP A 615 -8.24 15.38 6.08
N THR A 616 -7.64 16.46 6.58
CA THR A 616 -7.83 16.91 7.97
C THR A 616 -9.09 17.78 8.17
N LEU A 617 -9.75 18.21 7.09
CA LEU A 617 -10.91 19.10 7.20
C LEU A 617 -12.18 18.33 7.53
N ASP A 618 -13.00 18.91 8.41
CA ASP A 618 -14.35 18.38 8.66
C ASP A 618 -15.20 18.49 7.38
N TRP A 619 -15.70 17.35 6.91
CA TRP A 619 -16.46 17.24 5.66
C TRP A 619 -17.76 18.09 5.66
N ASN A 620 -18.33 18.35 6.84
CA ASN A 620 -19.61 19.03 6.98
C ASN A 620 -19.45 20.55 7.08
N ALA A 621 -18.65 21.02 8.03
CA ALA A 621 -18.47 22.43 8.37
C ALA A 621 -17.15 23.03 7.84
N GLY A 622 -16.12 22.20 7.71
CA GLY A 622 -14.77 22.59 7.28
C GLY A 622 -14.68 22.88 5.79
N ARG A 623 -15.39 22.12 4.95
CA ARG A 623 -15.42 22.30 3.48
C ARG A 623 -16.62 23.13 3.02
N LYS A 624 -16.38 24.12 2.16
CA LYS A 624 -17.42 24.94 1.52
C LYS A 624 -17.57 24.50 0.06
N ILE A 625 -18.63 23.77 -0.25
CA ILE A 625 -18.82 23.20 -1.59
C ILE A 625 -20.13 23.72 -2.16
N VAL A 626 -20.04 24.31 -3.35
CA VAL A 626 -21.16 24.93 -4.05
C VAL A 626 -21.35 24.29 -5.43
N THR A 627 -22.51 24.48 -6.04
CA THR A 627 -22.87 23.93 -7.34
C THR A 627 -23.85 24.87 -8.04
N TYR A 628 -24.17 24.59 -9.30
CA TYR A 628 -25.13 25.35 -10.08
C TYR A 628 -26.49 24.65 -10.09
N LYS A 629 -27.59 25.38 -9.87
CA LYS A 629 -28.96 24.89 -9.98
C LYS A 629 -29.54 25.28 -11.36
N PRO A 630 -29.68 24.33 -12.31
CA PRO A 630 -30.09 24.67 -13.68
C PRO A 630 -31.48 25.33 -13.78
N SER A 631 -32.44 24.94 -12.94
CA SER A 631 -33.80 25.49 -12.99
C SER A 631 -33.92 26.97 -12.61
N THR A 632 -33.08 27.46 -11.69
CA THR A 632 -33.06 28.89 -11.29
C THR A 632 -31.92 29.67 -11.90
N ARG A 633 -30.91 28.98 -12.44
CA ARG A 633 -29.68 29.55 -13.00
C ARG A 633 -28.80 30.27 -11.99
N ASP A 634 -28.83 29.81 -10.75
CA ASP A 634 -28.07 30.37 -9.63
C ASP A 634 -27.15 29.34 -8.98
N GLY A 635 -26.17 29.82 -8.22
CA GLY A 635 -25.38 28.97 -7.34
C GLY A 635 -26.17 28.55 -6.10
N VAL A 636 -25.96 27.31 -5.66
CA VAL A 636 -26.51 26.76 -4.41
C VAL A 636 -25.45 25.95 -3.66
N ALA A 637 -25.69 25.66 -2.38
CA ALA A 637 -24.81 24.77 -1.62
C ALA A 637 -24.92 23.33 -2.14
N PHE A 638 -23.79 22.63 -2.25
CA PHE A 638 -23.76 21.21 -2.59
C PHE A 638 -24.10 20.37 -1.34
N ARG A 639 -25.39 20.34 -0.99
CA ARG A 639 -25.92 19.63 0.19
C ARG A 639 -27.18 18.87 -0.17
N TRP A 640 -27.39 17.73 0.49
CA TRP A 640 -28.62 16.97 0.30
C TRP A 640 -29.83 17.81 0.76
N PRO A 641 -30.91 17.92 -0.05
CA PRO A 641 -32.07 18.72 0.32
C PRO A 641 -32.80 18.17 1.54
N ALA A 642 -33.39 19.06 2.33
CA ALA A 642 -34.25 18.68 3.46
C ALA A 642 -35.49 17.89 3.01
N ASN A 643 -36.00 18.19 1.80
CA ASN A 643 -37.05 17.43 1.14
C ASN A 643 -36.61 17.07 -0.30
N PRO A 644 -35.98 15.90 -0.52
CA PRO A 644 -35.44 15.52 -1.83
C PRO A 644 -36.50 15.38 -2.93
N SER A 645 -37.75 15.09 -2.56
CA SER A 645 -38.87 15.00 -3.52
C SER A 645 -39.37 16.37 -3.98
N SER A 646 -39.03 17.44 -3.25
CA SER A 646 -39.38 18.82 -3.61
C SER A 646 -38.33 19.81 -3.06
N PRO A 647 -37.11 19.85 -3.64
CA PRO A 647 -36.05 20.74 -3.17
C PRO A 647 -36.43 22.22 -3.31
N SER A 648 -36.02 23.04 -2.35
CA SER A 648 -36.28 24.49 -2.38
C SER A 648 -35.41 25.23 -3.41
N ALA A 649 -35.66 26.53 -3.60
CA ALA A 649 -34.92 27.37 -4.54
C ALA A 649 -33.40 27.47 -4.23
N THR A 650 -33.00 27.26 -2.97
CA THR A 650 -31.61 27.39 -2.51
C THR A 650 -30.90 26.04 -2.29
N GLU A 651 -31.54 24.93 -2.67
CA GLU A 651 -31.00 23.58 -2.57
C GLU A 651 -30.76 22.97 -3.97
N LEU A 652 -30.21 21.76 -4.04
CA LEU A 652 -29.97 21.04 -5.30
C LEU A 652 -31.20 20.99 -6.21
N ASP A 653 -30.99 20.89 -7.52
CA ASP A 653 -32.06 20.68 -8.49
C ASP A 653 -32.67 19.27 -8.35
N SER A 654 -33.95 19.14 -8.70
CA SER A 654 -34.64 17.84 -8.76
C SER A 654 -33.93 16.82 -9.66
N THR A 655 -33.35 17.28 -10.77
CA THR A 655 -32.60 16.42 -11.70
C THR A 655 -31.27 15.96 -11.11
N GLN A 656 -30.63 16.84 -10.34
CA GLN A 656 -29.39 16.56 -9.62
C GLN A 656 -29.61 15.55 -8.48
N VAL A 657 -30.70 15.69 -7.71
CA VAL A 657 -31.12 14.73 -6.68
C VAL A 657 -31.38 13.36 -7.28
N THR A 658 -32.00 13.31 -8.47
CA THR A 658 -32.27 12.05 -9.18
C THR A 658 -30.96 11.37 -9.56
N ALA A 659 -30.05 12.07 -10.23
CA ALA A 659 -28.76 11.52 -10.67
C ALA A 659 -27.88 11.01 -9.50
N LEU A 660 -27.92 11.70 -8.36
CA LEU A 660 -27.21 11.26 -7.15
C LEU A 660 -27.82 10.01 -6.50
N ASN A 661 -29.07 9.67 -6.80
CA ASN A 661 -29.68 8.43 -6.35
C ASN A 661 -29.49 7.26 -7.32
N ASP A 662 -28.96 7.51 -8.53
CA ASP A 662 -28.66 6.45 -9.49
C ASP A 662 -27.67 5.45 -8.88
N ASN A 663 -27.97 4.15 -9.02
CA ASN A 663 -27.11 3.08 -8.55
C ASN A 663 -25.82 3.07 -9.40
N PRO A 664 -24.63 3.17 -8.80
CA PRO A 664 -23.39 3.32 -9.55
C PRO A 664 -22.97 2.08 -10.34
N ALA A 665 -23.55 0.90 -10.06
CA ALA A 665 -23.27 -0.33 -10.80
C ALA A 665 -24.11 -0.45 -12.08
N THR A 666 -25.34 0.09 -12.08
CA THR A 666 -26.33 -0.06 -13.15
C THR A 666 -26.70 1.25 -13.82
N GLY A 667 -26.27 2.39 -13.27
CA GLY A 667 -26.56 3.73 -13.76
C GLY A 667 -28.02 4.14 -13.54
N PRO A 668 -28.59 4.99 -14.42
CA PRO A 668 -29.95 5.53 -14.27
C PRO A 668 -31.08 4.48 -14.45
N VAL A 669 -30.73 3.21 -14.60
CA VAL A 669 -31.67 2.08 -14.71
C VAL A 669 -32.25 1.72 -13.35
N ASP A 670 -31.53 2.01 -12.26
CA ASP A 670 -31.90 1.66 -10.90
C ASP A 670 -31.55 2.80 -9.93
N ASN A 671 -32.39 3.00 -8.93
CA ASN A 671 -32.24 4.03 -7.91
C ASN A 671 -32.20 3.34 -6.55
N ASP A 672 -31.07 3.47 -5.85
CA ASP A 672 -30.85 2.80 -4.58
C ASP A 672 -31.10 3.69 -3.35
N SER A 673 -31.62 4.90 -3.56
CA SER A 673 -31.97 5.88 -2.53
C SER A 673 -30.80 6.30 -1.62
N LYS A 674 -29.54 6.11 -2.04
CA LYS A 674 -28.36 6.45 -1.24
C LYS A 674 -27.82 7.86 -1.46
N GLY A 675 -28.55 8.74 -2.14
CA GLY A 675 -28.06 10.04 -2.58
C GLY A 675 -27.56 10.94 -1.45
N GLN A 676 -28.16 10.90 -0.26
CA GLN A 676 -27.64 11.63 0.90
C GLN A 676 -26.22 11.17 1.26
N SER A 677 -26.04 9.87 1.48
CA SER A 677 -24.73 9.30 1.79
C SER A 677 -23.72 9.58 0.68
N ARG A 678 -24.14 9.62 -0.59
CA ARG A 678 -23.26 9.99 -1.71
C ARG A 678 -22.79 11.43 -1.63
N VAL A 679 -23.68 12.38 -1.33
CA VAL A 679 -23.29 13.78 -1.13
C VAL A 679 -22.32 13.90 0.03
N GLU A 680 -22.60 13.25 1.16
CA GLU A 680 -21.70 13.26 2.32
C GLU A 680 -20.33 12.65 1.99
N TYR A 681 -20.30 11.56 1.22
CA TYR A 681 -19.09 10.92 0.73
C TYR A 681 -18.28 11.85 -0.17
N LEU A 682 -18.89 12.44 -1.20
CA LEU A 682 -18.24 13.39 -2.11
C LEU A 682 -17.71 14.62 -1.36
N ARG A 683 -18.39 15.03 -0.29
CA ARG A 683 -17.93 16.11 0.60
C ARG A 683 -16.78 15.72 1.52
N GLY A 684 -16.43 14.44 1.67
CA GLY A 684 -15.28 14.02 2.48
C GLY A 684 -15.58 12.95 3.53
N ARG A 685 -16.85 12.59 3.77
CA ARG A 685 -17.21 11.57 4.77
C ARG A 685 -16.77 10.17 4.33
N ILE A 686 -16.13 9.41 5.22
CA ILE A 686 -15.91 7.97 5.00
C ILE A 686 -17.25 7.24 5.18
N VAL A 687 -17.62 6.43 4.19
CA VAL A 687 -18.85 5.62 4.20
C VAL A 687 -18.47 4.18 3.84
N THR A 688 -18.57 3.26 4.80
CA THR A 688 -18.07 1.88 4.68
C THR A 688 -18.61 1.15 3.45
N GLU A 689 -19.84 1.43 3.02
CA GLU A 689 -20.50 0.80 1.89
C GLU A 689 -19.96 1.26 0.52
N PHE A 690 -19.27 2.40 0.46
CA PHE A 690 -18.77 2.98 -0.79
C PHE A 690 -17.29 2.66 -1.01
N ARG A 691 -16.79 3.09 -2.17
CA ARG A 691 -15.39 3.05 -2.55
C ARG A 691 -14.49 3.60 -1.44
N ASN A 692 -13.46 2.84 -1.06
CA ASN A 692 -12.39 3.35 -0.20
C ASN A 692 -11.47 4.28 -1.00
N ARG A 693 -10.96 5.33 -0.37
CA ARG A 693 -10.04 6.30 -0.97
C ARG A 693 -8.94 6.65 0.04
N SER A 694 -7.70 6.78 -0.40
CA SER A 694 -6.59 7.22 0.45
C SER A 694 -6.65 8.72 0.75
N SER A 695 -7.19 9.53 -0.16
CA SER A 695 -7.42 10.97 0.01
C SER A 695 -8.80 11.41 -0.50
N VAL A 696 -9.32 12.51 0.05
CA VAL A 696 -10.55 13.20 -0.35
C VAL A 696 -10.37 13.92 -1.69
N LEU A 697 -9.17 14.45 -1.97
CA LEU A 697 -8.88 15.11 -3.24
C LEU A 697 -8.80 14.07 -4.36
N GLY A 698 -9.63 14.23 -5.38
CA GLY A 698 -9.59 13.37 -6.57
C GLY A 698 -8.37 13.62 -7.44
N ASP A 699 -8.04 12.65 -8.29
CA ASP A 699 -6.92 12.73 -9.22
C ASP A 699 -6.96 13.97 -10.13
N ILE A 700 -5.81 14.66 -10.24
CA ILE A 700 -5.61 15.82 -11.11
C ILE A 700 -4.72 15.40 -12.27
N VAL A 701 -5.36 15.01 -13.38
CA VAL A 701 -4.66 14.40 -14.53
C VAL A 701 -4.20 15.47 -15.53
N TYR A 702 -5.11 16.28 -16.06
CA TYR A 702 -4.78 17.28 -17.09
C TYR A 702 -4.98 18.73 -16.67
N SER A 703 -5.70 18.97 -15.57
CA SER A 703 -5.96 20.34 -15.12
C SER A 703 -4.70 20.96 -14.52
N ALA A 704 -4.12 21.93 -15.22
CA ALA A 704 -3.05 22.77 -14.68
C ALA A 704 -3.62 23.77 -13.66
N PRO A 705 -3.02 23.93 -12.47
CA PRO A 705 -3.48 24.91 -11.48
C PRO A 705 -3.39 26.35 -12.00
N ALA A 706 -4.45 27.14 -11.85
CA ALA A 706 -4.46 28.57 -12.15
C ALA A 706 -4.19 29.39 -10.89
N PHE A 707 -3.07 30.13 -10.89
CA PHE A 707 -2.72 31.03 -9.81
C PHE A 707 -3.40 32.40 -9.97
N VAL A 708 -4.04 32.89 -8.91
CA VAL A 708 -4.67 34.22 -8.86
C VAL A 708 -4.19 34.95 -7.62
N GLY A 709 -3.30 35.92 -7.82
CA GLY A 709 -2.80 36.83 -6.79
C GLY A 709 -3.21 38.27 -7.04
N ALA A 710 -2.35 39.23 -6.70
CA ALA A 710 -2.57 40.64 -7.03
C ALA A 710 -2.74 40.85 -8.55
N PRO A 711 -3.68 41.71 -9.01
CA PRO A 711 -3.89 41.98 -10.44
C PRO A 711 -2.63 42.44 -11.19
N SER A 712 -2.17 41.61 -12.13
CA SER A 712 -0.95 41.80 -12.91
C SER A 712 -1.17 42.27 -14.35
N PHE A 713 -2.40 42.20 -14.88
CA PHE A 713 -2.71 42.65 -16.24
C PHE A 713 -2.50 44.15 -16.41
N VAL A 714 -2.32 44.59 -17.66
CA VAL A 714 -2.18 46.01 -18.03
C VAL A 714 -3.19 46.33 -19.11
N TYR A 715 -4.34 46.88 -18.71
CA TYR A 715 -5.38 47.32 -19.65
C TYR A 715 -5.25 48.83 -19.97
N PRO A 716 -5.53 49.24 -21.22
CA PRO A 716 -5.54 50.65 -21.60
C PRO A 716 -6.62 51.43 -20.82
N LYS A 717 -6.36 52.72 -20.59
CA LYS A 717 -7.28 53.62 -19.88
C LYS A 717 -8.57 53.90 -20.66
N THR A 718 -8.53 53.74 -21.99
CA THR A 718 -9.64 54.01 -22.91
C THR A 718 -9.62 52.97 -24.02
N TRP A 719 -10.77 52.33 -24.28
CA TRP A 719 -10.93 51.29 -25.31
C TRP A 719 -11.62 51.78 -26.60
N GLY A 720 -11.84 53.10 -26.73
CA GLY A 720 -12.54 53.73 -27.85
C GLY A 720 -13.81 54.48 -27.42
N ALA A 721 -14.42 55.21 -28.35
CA ALA A 721 -15.66 55.96 -28.10
C ALA A 721 -16.84 55.00 -27.91
N GLY A 722 -17.32 54.85 -26.67
CA GLY A 722 -18.47 54.00 -26.31
C GLY A 722 -18.29 53.10 -25.08
N ALA A 723 -17.05 52.93 -24.58
CA ALA A 723 -16.78 52.10 -23.40
C ALA A 723 -16.71 52.94 -22.12
N SER A 724 -17.82 53.03 -21.37
CA SER A 724 -17.89 53.68 -20.05
C SER A 724 -17.34 52.76 -18.94
N GLU A 725 -16.16 52.19 -19.12
CA GLU A 725 -15.53 51.33 -18.12
C GLU A 725 -14.88 52.19 -17.03
N THR A 726 -15.06 51.81 -15.75
CA THR A 726 -14.32 52.44 -14.66
C THR A 726 -12.82 52.11 -14.79
N SER A 727 -11.94 52.97 -14.28
CA SER A 727 -10.50 52.78 -14.47
C SER A 727 -10.03 51.47 -13.84
N TYR A 728 -9.48 50.56 -14.64
CA TYR A 728 -8.87 49.31 -14.17
C TYR A 728 -7.76 49.55 -13.12
N ALA A 729 -7.09 50.71 -13.16
CA ALA A 729 -6.12 51.09 -12.13
C ALA A 729 -6.73 51.14 -10.72
N SER A 730 -8.00 51.54 -10.59
CA SER A 730 -8.70 51.53 -9.30
C SER A 730 -8.98 50.11 -8.79
N PHE A 731 -9.34 49.19 -9.71
CA PHE A 731 -9.51 47.78 -9.40
C PHE A 731 -8.19 47.13 -8.96
N ARG A 732 -7.09 47.40 -9.67
CA ARG A 732 -5.75 46.94 -9.28
C ARG A 732 -5.35 47.44 -7.89
N ALA A 733 -5.56 48.73 -7.62
CA ALA A 733 -5.25 49.32 -6.32
C ALA A 733 -6.08 48.70 -5.18
N ALA A 734 -7.37 48.44 -5.41
CA ALA A 734 -8.26 47.83 -4.43
C ALA A 734 -7.91 46.36 -4.12
N ASN A 735 -7.26 45.65 -5.05
CA ASN A 735 -6.96 44.21 -4.92
C ASN A 735 -5.45 43.90 -4.83
N VAL A 736 -4.62 44.89 -4.53
CA VAL A 736 -3.15 44.71 -4.42
C VAL A 736 -2.76 43.74 -3.30
N SER A 737 -3.55 43.68 -2.23
CA SER A 737 -3.37 42.78 -1.09
C SER A 737 -4.26 41.54 -1.14
N ARG A 738 -4.75 41.17 -2.34
CA ARG A 738 -5.61 39.98 -2.49
C ARG A 738 -4.84 38.72 -2.07
N THR A 739 -5.45 37.93 -1.19
CA THR A 739 -4.93 36.61 -0.81
C THR A 739 -4.71 35.77 -2.07
N PRO A 740 -3.51 35.21 -2.27
CA PRO A 740 -3.22 34.39 -3.44
C PRO A 740 -3.96 33.05 -3.35
N MET A 741 -4.56 32.64 -4.45
CA MET A 741 -5.36 31.41 -4.57
C MET A 741 -4.86 30.57 -5.76
N LEU A 742 -5.00 29.25 -5.64
CA LEU A 742 -4.84 28.29 -6.73
C LEU A 742 -6.18 27.65 -7.02
N TYR A 743 -6.52 27.54 -8.31
CA TYR A 743 -7.72 26.87 -8.75
C TYR A 743 -7.36 25.70 -9.65
N VAL A 744 -7.92 24.53 -9.40
CA VAL A 744 -7.59 23.33 -10.17
C VAL A 744 -8.82 22.41 -10.25
N GLY A 745 -9.09 21.86 -11.43
CA GLY A 745 -10.08 20.81 -11.61
C GLY A 745 -9.54 19.45 -11.15
N ALA A 746 -10.38 18.65 -10.51
CA ALA A 746 -10.09 17.29 -10.10
C ALA A 746 -11.21 16.32 -10.53
N ASN A 747 -10.85 15.04 -10.66
CA ASN A 747 -11.76 13.98 -11.08
C ASN A 747 -12.62 13.40 -9.94
N ASP A 748 -12.63 14.03 -8.76
CA ASP A 748 -13.68 13.84 -7.76
C ASP A 748 -14.98 14.60 -8.10
N GLY A 749 -14.99 15.29 -9.25
CA GLY A 749 -16.15 16.03 -9.74
C GLY A 749 -16.10 17.53 -9.48
N MET A 750 -15.00 18.06 -8.94
CA MET A 750 -14.95 19.45 -8.47
C MET A 750 -13.81 20.27 -9.08
N LEU A 751 -14.05 21.57 -9.19
CA LEU A 751 -12.97 22.55 -9.15
C LEU A 751 -12.67 22.89 -7.69
N HIS A 752 -11.42 22.79 -7.26
CA HIS A 752 -10.96 23.18 -5.94
C HIS A 752 -10.27 24.55 -5.97
N ALA A 753 -10.44 25.32 -4.90
CA ALA A 753 -9.77 26.59 -4.67
C ALA A 753 -8.93 26.53 -3.39
N PHE A 754 -7.61 26.48 -3.53
CA PHE A 754 -6.65 26.37 -2.43
C PHE A 754 -5.98 27.71 -2.12
N ASP A 755 -5.72 27.97 -0.85
CA ASP A 755 -4.93 29.13 -0.43
C ASP A 755 -3.45 28.93 -0.78
N ALA A 756 -2.90 29.85 -1.56
CA ALA A 756 -1.53 29.78 -2.08
C ALA A 756 -0.55 30.64 -1.27
N SER A 757 -0.93 31.05 -0.05
CA SER A 757 -0.06 31.82 0.82
C SER A 757 1.10 30.98 1.38
N ASN A 758 2.14 31.67 1.84
CA ASN A 758 3.35 31.05 2.39
C ASN A 758 3.28 30.81 3.92
N GLY A 759 2.17 31.16 4.56
CA GLY A 759 1.97 30.93 6.00
C GLY A 759 1.22 29.64 6.29
N ALA A 760 0.76 29.48 7.54
CA ALA A 760 0.02 28.32 8.05
C ALA A 760 -1.32 28.00 7.36
N ASN A 761 -1.68 28.77 6.32
CA ASN A 761 -2.87 28.54 5.51
C ASN A 761 -2.57 27.96 4.13
N GLY A 762 -1.30 27.89 3.71
CA GLY A 762 -0.92 27.31 2.43
C GLY A 762 -1.48 25.88 2.28
N GLY A 763 -2.02 25.58 1.10
CA GLY A 763 -2.62 24.28 0.78
C GLY A 763 -4.03 24.06 1.34
N LYS A 764 -4.58 24.96 2.19
CA LYS A 764 -5.95 24.80 2.71
C LYS A 764 -6.98 25.06 1.63
N GLU A 765 -7.91 24.13 1.45
CA GLU A 765 -9.10 24.33 0.61
C GLU A 765 -9.97 25.46 1.20
N ARG A 766 -10.25 26.49 0.39
CA ARG A 766 -11.14 27.59 0.76
C ARG A 766 -12.57 27.36 0.28
N PHE A 767 -12.73 26.78 -0.90
CA PHE A 767 -14.01 26.27 -1.39
C PHE A 767 -13.80 25.30 -2.57
N ALA A 768 -14.86 24.58 -2.93
CA ALA A 768 -14.93 23.77 -4.14
C ALA A 768 -16.24 24.03 -4.90
N TYR A 769 -16.23 23.78 -6.21
CA TYR A 769 -17.38 23.96 -7.10
C TYR A 769 -17.65 22.69 -7.90
N VAL A 770 -18.89 22.19 -7.86
CA VAL A 770 -19.35 21.00 -8.59
C VAL A 770 -20.19 21.44 -9.80
N PRO A 771 -19.70 21.27 -11.04
CA PRO A 771 -20.47 21.67 -12.22
C PRO A 771 -21.74 20.84 -12.45
N SER A 772 -22.81 21.40 -13.02
CA SER A 772 -24.04 20.61 -13.23
C SER A 772 -23.84 19.48 -14.26
N SER A 773 -22.91 19.68 -15.20
CA SER A 773 -22.63 18.74 -16.29
C SER A 773 -21.96 17.43 -15.85
N VAL A 774 -21.46 17.33 -14.60
CA VAL A 774 -20.85 16.10 -14.09
C VAL A 774 -21.84 15.15 -13.38
N TYR A 775 -23.04 15.64 -13.02
CA TYR A 775 -24.03 14.87 -12.24
C TYR A 775 -24.42 13.52 -12.83
N PRO A 776 -24.58 13.33 -14.15
CA PRO A 776 -24.94 12.03 -14.72
C PRO A 776 -23.96 10.89 -14.39
N ASN A 777 -22.72 11.21 -14.05
CA ASN A 777 -21.69 10.23 -13.70
C ASN A 777 -21.26 10.31 -12.23
N LEU A 778 -21.70 11.33 -11.47
CA LEU A 778 -21.16 11.64 -10.15
C LEU A 778 -21.43 10.54 -9.12
N SER A 779 -22.53 9.79 -9.27
CA SER A 779 -22.82 8.62 -8.43
C SER A 779 -21.75 7.53 -8.55
N LYS A 780 -21.11 7.38 -9.72
CA LYS A 780 -20.11 6.33 -9.99
C LYS A 780 -18.88 6.43 -9.12
N LEU A 781 -18.53 7.62 -8.63
CA LEU A 781 -17.42 7.81 -7.68
C LEU A 781 -17.60 7.03 -6.37
N THR A 782 -18.82 6.58 -6.07
CA THR A 782 -19.12 5.76 -4.88
C THR A 782 -19.03 4.25 -5.13
N ASN A 783 -18.77 3.81 -6.37
CA ASN A 783 -18.71 2.39 -6.74
C ASN A 783 -17.45 1.71 -6.17
N ARG A 784 -17.61 0.62 -5.40
CA ARG A 784 -16.45 -0.16 -4.90
C ARG A 784 -15.57 -0.74 -6.00
N SER A 785 -16.15 -1.07 -7.16
CA SER A 785 -15.43 -1.52 -8.36
C SER A 785 -15.25 -0.39 -9.36
N TYR A 786 -14.98 0.84 -8.87
CA TYR A 786 -14.81 2.01 -9.72
C TYR A 786 -13.74 1.78 -10.78
N SER A 787 -14.14 1.99 -12.02
CA SER A 787 -13.23 2.26 -13.13
C SER A 787 -13.15 3.77 -13.28
N HIS A 788 -11.94 4.29 -13.44
CA HIS A 788 -11.70 5.71 -13.62
C HIS A 788 -12.60 6.33 -14.70
N GLN A 789 -13.09 7.54 -14.42
CA GLN A 789 -13.80 8.42 -15.33
C GLN A 789 -13.27 9.84 -15.15
N TYR A 790 -13.26 10.59 -16.24
CA TYR A 790 -13.00 12.02 -16.16
C TYR A 790 -14.22 12.76 -15.62
N PHE A 791 -13.97 13.82 -14.85
CA PHE A 791 -14.99 14.75 -14.42
C PHE A 791 -14.58 16.20 -14.70
N VAL A 792 -13.97 16.90 -13.74
CA VAL A 792 -13.51 18.28 -13.92
C VAL A 792 -12.03 18.26 -14.25
N ASP A 793 -11.69 17.87 -15.48
CA ASP A 793 -10.30 17.63 -15.88
C ASP A 793 -9.67 18.82 -16.65
N GLY A 794 -10.47 19.84 -17.01
CA GLY A 794 -9.99 21.01 -17.73
C GLY A 794 -9.24 22.01 -16.88
N SER A 795 -8.09 22.48 -17.38
CA SER A 795 -7.36 23.60 -16.77
C SER A 795 -8.25 24.84 -16.70
N PRO A 796 -8.46 25.44 -15.52
CA PRO A 796 -9.17 26.70 -15.41
C PRO A 796 -8.33 27.87 -15.95
N THR A 797 -9.00 28.88 -16.48
CA THR A 797 -8.38 30.14 -16.91
C THR A 797 -8.98 31.28 -16.10
N ALA A 798 -8.12 32.12 -15.51
CA ALA A 798 -8.55 33.29 -14.74
C ALA A 798 -8.09 34.59 -15.42
N VAL A 799 -9.01 35.51 -15.67
CA VAL A 799 -8.73 36.80 -16.31
C VAL A 799 -9.53 37.92 -15.62
N ASP A 800 -8.93 39.10 -15.53
CA ASP A 800 -9.66 40.30 -15.10
C ASP A 800 -10.50 40.83 -16.28
N ALA A 801 -11.82 40.87 -16.11
CA ALA A 801 -12.79 41.23 -17.13
C ALA A 801 -13.77 42.30 -16.62
N PHE A 802 -14.23 43.17 -17.52
CA PHE A 802 -15.26 44.16 -17.22
C PHE A 802 -16.64 43.59 -17.55
N VAL A 803 -17.39 43.21 -16.52
CA VAL A 803 -18.69 42.53 -16.67
C VAL A 803 -19.75 43.31 -15.88
N ASN A 804 -20.89 43.60 -16.53
CA ASN A 804 -22.03 44.28 -15.90
C ASN A 804 -21.68 45.59 -15.18
N GLY A 805 -20.75 46.38 -15.75
CA GLY A 805 -20.38 47.70 -15.21
C GLY A 805 -19.28 47.68 -14.13
N ALA A 806 -18.68 46.52 -13.83
CA ALA A 806 -17.60 46.41 -12.85
C ALA A 806 -16.46 45.50 -13.32
N TRP A 807 -15.25 45.79 -12.87
CA TRP A 807 -14.11 44.89 -13.00
C TRP A 807 -14.26 43.72 -12.03
N LYS A 808 -14.08 42.50 -12.55
CA LYS A 808 -14.10 41.24 -11.81
C LYS A 808 -12.92 40.38 -12.27
N THR A 809 -12.43 39.51 -11.41
CA THR A 809 -11.59 38.38 -11.83
C THR A 809 -12.50 37.20 -12.07
N VAL A 810 -12.65 36.82 -13.34
CA VAL A 810 -13.52 35.73 -13.78
C VAL A 810 -12.66 34.51 -14.02
N LEU A 811 -13.04 33.39 -13.39
CA LEU A 811 -12.48 32.08 -13.65
C LEU A 811 -13.43 31.29 -14.52
N VAL A 812 -12.94 30.74 -15.62
CA VAL A 812 -13.71 29.87 -16.51
C VAL A 812 -13.03 28.51 -16.61
N GLY A 813 -13.80 27.44 -16.47
CA GLY A 813 -13.29 26.07 -16.56
C GLY A 813 -14.14 25.21 -17.48
N GLY A 814 -13.50 24.17 -18.02
CA GLY A 814 -14.13 23.13 -18.83
C GLY A 814 -13.92 21.76 -18.20
N LEU A 815 -14.52 20.74 -18.79
CA LEU A 815 -14.54 19.37 -18.27
C LEU A 815 -13.65 18.40 -19.06
N ARG A 816 -13.11 18.83 -20.20
CA ARG A 816 -12.40 17.95 -21.17
C ARG A 816 -13.21 16.70 -21.48
N ALA A 817 -12.68 15.51 -21.19
CA ALA A 817 -13.36 14.24 -21.41
C ALA A 817 -14.49 13.97 -20.41
N GLY A 818 -14.54 14.68 -19.28
CA GLY A 818 -15.54 14.45 -18.23
C GLY A 818 -16.92 15.02 -18.51
N GLY A 819 -17.06 15.86 -19.54
CA GLY A 819 -18.36 16.34 -19.96
C GLY A 819 -18.32 17.43 -21.04
N ARG A 820 -19.50 17.77 -21.54
CA ARG A 820 -19.70 18.83 -22.55
C ARG A 820 -20.32 20.05 -21.87
N GLY A 821 -19.50 20.78 -21.13
CA GLY A 821 -19.93 21.94 -20.36
C GLY A 821 -18.78 22.88 -20.03
N ILE A 822 -19.12 24.16 -19.87
CA ILE A 822 -18.24 25.25 -19.44
C ILE A 822 -18.93 25.95 -18.27
N TYR A 823 -18.17 26.34 -17.26
CA TYR A 823 -18.67 27.10 -16.11
C TYR A 823 -17.83 28.35 -15.86
N ALA A 824 -18.45 29.37 -15.27
CA ALA A 824 -17.77 30.60 -14.89
C ALA A 824 -18.06 31.00 -13.44
N LEU A 825 -17.01 31.42 -12.73
CA LEU A 825 -17.04 31.84 -11.33
C LEU A 825 -16.45 33.25 -11.18
N ASP A 826 -17.01 34.03 -10.26
CA ASP A 826 -16.41 35.28 -9.77
C ASP A 826 -15.45 34.99 -8.61
N VAL A 827 -14.16 35.06 -8.92
CA VAL A 827 -13.06 34.82 -7.98
C VAL A 827 -12.38 36.11 -7.56
N THR A 828 -13.05 37.26 -7.73
CA THR A 828 -12.48 38.59 -7.43
C THR A 828 -12.02 38.68 -5.97
N GLN A 829 -12.90 38.30 -5.04
CA GLN A 829 -12.63 38.32 -3.61
C GLN A 829 -12.20 36.92 -3.13
N PRO A 830 -11.16 36.75 -2.31
CA PRO A 830 -10.82 35.43 -1.78
C PRO A 830 -11.88 34.93 -0.77
N VAL A 831 -12.03 33.61 -0.63
CA VAL A 831 -12.88 32.98 0.38
C VAL A 831 -12.06 32.73 1.65
N THR A 832 -12.57 33.13 2.81
CA THR A 832 -11.95 32.89 4.12
C THR A 832 -12.75 31.84 4.91
N SER A 833 -12.18 31.33 6.00
CA SER A 833 -12.87 30.36 6.87
C SER A 833 -14.17 30.88 7.50
N SER A 834 -14.33 32.21 7.62
CA SER A 834 -15.54 32.85 8.13
C SER A 834 -16.62 33.07 7.06
N THR A 835 -16.32 32.78 5.79
CA THR A 835 -17.27 32.98 4.70
C THR A 835 -18.35 31.89 4.73
N ALA A 836 -19.61 32.29 4.70
CA ALA A 836 -20.73 31.36 4.62
C ALA A 836 -20.80 30.68 3.25
N GLU A 837 -21.22 29.41 3.20
CA GLU A 837 -21.33 28.63 1.95
C GLU A 837 -22.35 29.28 0.98
N SER A 838 -23.39 29.93 1.49
CA SER A 838 -24.32 30.72 0.67
C SER A 838 -23.64 31.91 -0.03
N SER A 839 -22.71 32.59 0.63
CA SER A 839 -21.93 33.68 0.03
C SER A 839 -20.89 33.17 -0.97
N VAL A 840 -20.46 31.91 -0.84
CA VAL A 840 -19.65 31.26 -1.87
C VAL A 840 -20.52 30.93 -3.08
N ALA A 841 -21.78 30.56 -2.88
CA ALA A 841 -22.71 30.23 -3.96
C ALA A 841 -23.00 31.43 -4.87
N ASP A 842 -23.04 32.65 -4.32
CA ASP A 842 -23.17 33.91 -5.08
C ASP A 842 -22.04 34.16 -6.11
N ARG A 843 -20.96 33.39 -6.05
CA ARG A 843 -19.83 33.48 -6.98
C ARG A 843 -20.09 32.73 -8.28
N VAL A 844 -21.07 31.84 -8.33
CA VAL A 844 -21.40 31.09 -9.53
C VAL A 844 -22.07 32.03 -10.52
N LEU A 845 -21.41 32.33 -11.65
CA LEU A 845 -21.93 33.29 -12.62
C LEU A 845 -22.89 32.62 -13.60
N TRP A 846 -22.47 31.52 -14.21
CA TRP A 846 -23.25 30.77 -15.18
C TRP A 846 -22.58 29.43 -15.52
N GLU A 847 -23.39 28.53 -16.09
CA GLU A 847 -22.92 27.39 -16.85
C GLU A 847 -23.49 27.42 -18.26
N TYR A 848 -22.74 26.84 -19.21
CA TYR A 848 -23.16 26.63 -20.57
C TYR A 848 -22.82 25.20 -20.98
N ASN A 849 -23.83 24.42 -21.36
CA ASN A 849 -23.66 23.01 -21.64
C ASN A 849 -24.44 22.56 -22.89
N HIS A 850 -24.24 21.31 -23.27
CA HIS A 850 -24.81 20.80 -24.51
C HIS A 850 -26.33 20.66 -24.55
N THR A 851 -27.00 20.76 -23.40
CA THR A 851 -28.46 20.66 -23.28
C THR A 851 -29.13 22.04 -23.34
N ASP A 852 -28.35 23.13 -23.31
CA ASP A 852 -28.88 24.47 -23.49
C ASP A 852 -29.40 24.68 -24.92
N ALA A 853 -30.39 25.58 -25.07
CA ALA A 853 -31.08 25.83 -26.34
C ALA A 853 -30.14 26.23 -27.50
N GLN A 854 -28.94 26.75 -27.21
CA GLN A 854 -27.91 27.10 -28.19
C GLN A 854 -26.65 26.21 -28.07
N GLY A 855 -26.64 25.28 -27.11
CA GLY A 855 -25.47 24.48 -26.74
C GLY A 855 -25.31 23.18 -27.50
N ALA A 856 -26.24 22.81 -28.39
CA ALA A 856 -26.24 21.50 -29.06
C ALA A 856 -24.91 21.15 -29.76
N ASP A 857 -24.20 22.15 -30.27
CA ASP A 857 -22.91 22.01 -30.96
C ASP A 857 -21.70 21.99 -30.01
N LEU A 858 -21.88 22.24 -28.71
CA LEU A 858 -20.81 22.20 -27.73
C LEU A 858 -20.30 20.77 -27.56
N GLY A 859 -19.07 20.49 -27.99
CA GLY A 859 -18.40 19.21 -27.80
C GLY A 859 -17.75 19.08 -26.42
N PHE A 860 -16.90 18.06 -26.28
CA PHE A 860 -16.00 17.95 -25.13
C PHE A 860 -15.00 19.11 -25.14
N THR A 861 -14.83 19.79 -24.01
CA THR A 861 -14.12 21.08 -23.94
C THR A 861 -12.61 20.87 -23.74
N PHE A 862 -11.94 20.29 -24.75
CA PHE A 862 -10.49 20.10 -24.76
C PHE A 862 -9.70 21.37 -25.09
N GLY A 863 -10.32 22.31 -25.81
CA GLY A 863 -9.70 23.58 -26.18
C GLY A 863 -9.57 24.55 -25.01
N GLU A 864 -8.53 25.37 -25.04
CA GLU A 864 -8.31 26.41 -24.03
C GLU A 864 -9.35 27.53 -24.17
N ILE A 865 -9.93 27.93 -23.04
CA ILE A 865 -10.98 28.94 -23.00
C ILE A 865 -10.36 30.31 -22.78
N ASN A 866 -10.63 31.24 -23.69
CA ASN A 866 -10.08 32.59 -23.64
C ASN A 866 -11.18 33.62 -23.34
N ILE A 867 -10.90 34.54 -22.42
CA ILE A 867 -11.77 35.67 -22.10
C ILE A 867 -11.14 36.92 -22.71
N VAL A 868 -11.79 37.48 -23.72
CA VAL A 868 -11.28 38.63 -24.47
C VAL A 868 -12.36 39.68 -24.71
N ARG A 869 -11.93 40.95 -24.75
CA ARG A 869 -12.76 42.08 -25.11
C ARG A 869 -13.02 42.09 -26.62
N MET A 870 -14.28 42.18 -27.03
CA MET A 870 -14.71 42.09 -28.42
C MET A 870 -15.25 43.43 -28.96
N GLN A 871 -15.26 43.61 -30.29
CA GLN A 871 -15.74 44.85 -30.94
C GLN A 871 -17.22 45.17 -30.67
N ASN A 872 -18.01 44.18 -30.24
CA ASN A 872 -19.42 44.34 -29.89
C ASN A 872 -19.65 45.10 -28.56
N GLY A 873 -18.59 45.61 -27.94
CA GLY A 873 -18.71 46.35 -26.69
C GLY A 873 -18.79 45.47 -25.44
N LYS A 874 -18.62 44.15 -25.56
CA LYS A 874 -18.55 43.18 -24.46
C LYS A 874 -17.17 42.55 -24.28
#